data_AF-A0A2H1WD59-F1
#
_entry.id   AF-A0A2H1WD59-F1
#
_cell.length_a   1.000
_cell.length_b   1.000
_cell.length_c   1.000
_cell.angle_alpha   90.00
_cell.angle_beta   90.00
_cell.angle_gamma   90.00
#
_symmetry.space_group_name_H-M   'P 1'
#
loop_
_entity.id
_entity.type
_entity.pdbx_description
1 polymer ?
#
loop_
_entity_poly.entity_id
_entity_poly.type
_entity_poly.pdbx_seq_one_letter_code
_entity_poly.pdbx_strand_id
1 'polypeptide(L)'
;MYFKIFNSVFSHKGKVLSKLFFKSHVIRNFSQETFSTGLARTTRPLNAYMFHYTNLKLPEDKILATYVWIDGSGINMRCKDRVLDKVPCDLNMVPKWAFDGSSTGQARTEDSDTILLPVALYKDPIRKCPHVIVLCETYYSDGTPTPTNHRAHCAKILSKLSDQEPWFGIEQEYTMFDADLWPLGWPKVRGYPYIKSKYSYCGMGEHVAGRELAECHARACLYAGMDYGGSNAEVMKGSWEYQVGTSVGIKAADDLWLGRYLLGRIAEHFGIIISYHPKPMGKNHPGVGCHHNFSTKKMRDEGGITEIERVCKELCPKHGEYMKQYGLGDGQENRKRLTGKFETASFDVCKWAIADRTASIRLQRSVKTKKKGFLEDRRPAGDCDPYRVCALIAETCKMESLLRRCLSISKPKHTLPIIKRHLGSHNINHIMNKKVLDRYLRLPLPCNKILATYVWIDGSGVNMRCKDRILDCVPYSPDAAPNWAFDGSSTGQATTDNSDTTLKPAAVYRDPFRADPHVIILCEVLLGDAGKPAATNHRNFCNELCEIHKAEEPWFGLEQEYTMLDIDGWGLGWPKGGGFPAVKYQYSYCGVGAKYIAGRDLSEAHSKASLFAGCDYEGSNGEVMYACWEWQVGTTMGIKAADDMWMTRFIMARIGEDYGIDVTYHPKPFGHLHPGIGMHHNFSTKRMRTAPGGYAFIEECIKKLEKNHMKHMKKYGNDEATNRMRLSGKFETAPFDKFSWGVANRKASIRLQRHIKKKDKGFMEDRRPGGDCDPYLVCGLLMETCLGRSGGGGCKNPCRK
;
A
#
# COMPACT_ATOMS: atom_id res chain seq x y z
N MET A 1 -57.80 23.34 30.08
CA MET A 1 -57.64 22.09 30.85
C MET A 1 -56.33 21.46 30.44
N TYR A 2 -55.34 21.17 31.29
CA TYR A 2 -55.03 21.46 32.70
C TYR A 2 -53.49 21.71 32.75
N PHE A 3 -52.79 22.30 33.73
CA PHE A 3 -53.00 23.16 34.91
C PHE A 3 -51.64 23.12 35.68
N LYS A 4 -51.36 24.08 36.58
CA LYS A 4 -50.18 24.14 37.50
C LYS A 4 -48.76 24.35 36.92
N ILE A 5 -48.33 25.62 37.02
CA ILE A 5 -46.97 26.03 37.46
C ILE A 5 -47.03 26.15 39.01
N PHE A 6 -45.93 25.92 39.74
CA PHE A 6 -45.39 26.69 40.92
C PHE A 6 -44.60 25.88 41.98
N ASN A 7 -43.42 26.42 42.32
CA ASN A 7 -42.68 26.45 43.60
C ASN A 7 -42.50 25.22 44.53
N SER A 8 -41.22 24.86 44.72
CA SER A 8 -40.56 24.69 46.04
C SER A 8 -39.05 24.93 45.83
N VAL A 9 -38.39 26.05 46.18
CA VAL A 9 -38.21 26.80 47.46
C VAL A 9 -36.98 26.32 48.25
N PHE A 10 -36.35 27.26 48.99
CA PHE A 10 -35.10 27.20 49.78
C PHE A 10 -33.77 27.34 49.01
N SER A 11 -32.79 28.15 49.45
CA SER A 11 -32.81 29.29 50.40
C SER A 11 -31.55 30.19 50.24
N HIS A 12 -31.59 31.42 50.78
CA HIS A 12 -30.42 32.29 50.96
C HIS A 12 -29.76 32.08 52.34
N LYS A 13 -28.42 32.18 52.44
CA LYS A 13 -27.64 33.02 53.41
C LYS A 13 -26.11 32.76 53.37
N GLY A 14 -25.31 33.82 53.59
CA GLY A 14 -23.83 33.81 53.73
C GLY A 14 -23.07 33.94 52.39
N LYS A 15 -22.13 34.87 52.10
CA LYS A 15 -21.08 35.61 52.86
C LYS A 15 -19.95 34.70 53.40
N VAL A 16 -18.64 34.97 53.24
CA VAL A 16 -17.88 36.21 52.89
C VAL A 16 -16.68 35.94 51.95
N LEU A 17 -16.35 36.90 51.06
CA LEU A 17 -15.05 37.33 50.47
C LEU A 17 -15.29 37.71 48.98
N SER A 18 -15.31 38.96 48.46
CA SER A 18 -14.42 40.15 48.57
C SER A 18 -12.92 39.80 48.36
N LYS A 19 -12.18 40.35 47.39
CA LYS A 19 -12.22 41.63 46.61
C LYS A 19 -12.24 41.37 45.07
N LEU A 20 -12.61 42.24 44.11
CA LEU A 20 -12.95 43.68 43.96
C LEU A 20 -11.80 44.71 44.12
N PHE A 21 -11.33 45.45 43.10
CA PHE A 21 -11.73 45.65 41.69
C PHE A 21 -10.45 45.56 40.78
N PHE A 22 -10.21 46.14 39.59
CA PHE A 22 -10.82 47.22 38.75
C PHE A 22 -10.62 46.90 37.24
N LYS A 23 -11.03 47.78 36.32
CA LYS A 23 -10.76 47.71 34.85
C LYS A 23 -10.05 48.97 34.32
N SER A 24 -9.18 48.81 33.31
CA SER A 24 -9.21 49.65 32.09
C SER A 24 -8.50 48.98 30.91
N HIS A 25 -9.03 49.19 29.71
CA HIS A 25 -8.47 48.81 28.40
C HIS A 25 -9.03 49.79 27.36
N VAL A 26 -8.17 50.58 26.70
CA VAL A 26 -8.49 51.23 25.41
C VAL A 26 -7.23 51.26 24.53
N ILE A 27 -7.09 50.21 23.70
CA ILE A 27 -6.66 50.20 22.28
C ILE A 27 -5.78 51.38 21.78
N ARG A 28 -4.60 51.18 21.14
CA ARG A 28 -4.36 50.51 19.84
C ARG A 28 -2.86 50.18 19.63
N ASN A 29 -2.43 49.22 18.79
CA ASN A 29 -3.08 48.49 17.68
C ASN A 29 -2.80 46.96 17.70
N PHE A 30 -3.57 46.19 16.90
CA PHE A 30 -3.33 44.77 16.53
C PHE A 30 -3.33 43.71 17.66
N SER A 31 -4.47 43.51 18.33
CA SER A 31 -4.77 42.27 19.08
C SER A 31 -5.79 41.38 18.34
N GLN A 32 -5.83 40.08 18.66
CA GLN A 32 -6.45 39.03 17.83
C GLN A 32 -7.92 38.68 18.18
N GLU A 33 -8.58 39.42 19.06
CA GLU A 33 -9.83 39.00 19.73
C GLU A 33 -11.09 38.87 18.84
N THR A 34 -11.00 39.13 17.54
CA THR A 34 -12.10 38.94 16.58
C THR A 34 -11.85 37.86 15.52
N PHE A 35 -10.86 36.99 15.71
CA PHE A 35 -10.77 35.76 14.92
C PHE A 35 -11.84 34.75 15.34
N SER A 36 -12.98 34.79 14.65
CA SER A 36 -13.80 33.60 14.49
C SER A 36 -12.96 32.48 13.83
N THR A 37 -13.25 31.23 14.15
CA THR A 37 -12.48 30.06 13.68
C THR A 37 -12.75 29.68 12.21
N GLY A 38 -12.77 30.69 11.34
CA GLY A 38 -12.63 30.50 9.91
C GLY A 38 -11.18 30.12 9.58
N LEU A 39 -10.94 28.84 9.30
CA LEU A 39 -9.77 28.42 8.52
C LEU A 39 -9.81 29.18 7.19
N ALA A 40 -9.00 30.23 7.08
CA ALA A 40 -8.93 31.09 5.90
C ALA A 40 -8.29 30.33 4.74
N ARG A 41 -9.09 29.46 4.09
CA ARG A 41 -8.70 28.69 2.91
C ARG A 41 -8.33 29.66 1.80
N THR A 42 -7.03 29.89 1.64
CA THR A 42 -6.47 30.70 0.57
C THR A 42 -6.84 30.06 -0.77
N THR A 43 -7.79 30.67 -1.48
CA THR A 43 -8.31 30.16 -2.77
C THR A 43 -7.26 30.14 -3.89
N ARG A 44 -6.07 30.69 -3.63
CA ARG A 44 -4.90 30.64 -4.49
C ARG A 44 -3.79 29.81 -3.82
N PRO A 45 -3.27 28.74 -4.47
CA PRO A 45 -2.08 28.05 -4.00
C PRO A 45 -0.86 28.99 -4.04
N LEU A 46 -0.38 29.43 -2.85
CA LEU A 46 0.81 30.29 -2.70
C LEU A 46 2.05 29.74 -3.44
N ASN A 47 2.14 28.42 -3.49
CA ASN A 47 3.18 27.65 -4.16
C ASN A 47 3.29 27.90 -5.69
N ALA A 48 2.36 28.62 -6.32
CA ALA A 48 2.55 29.16 -7.67
C ALA A 48 3.80 30.06 -7.78
N TYR A 49 4.06 30.91 -6.77
CA TYR A 49 5.25 31.77 -6.74
C TYR A 49 6.48 31.07 -6.14
N MET A 50 6.30 30.04 -5.31
CA MET A 50 7.42 29.31 -4.70
C MET A 50 8.38 28.72 -5.74
N PHE A 51 7.86 28.23 -6.88
CA PHE A 51 8.68 27.74 -7.99
C PHE A 51 9.51 28.83 -8.69
N HIS A 52 9.08 30.09 -8.67
CA HIS A 52 9.89 31.20 -9.20
C HIS A 52 11.09 31.45 -8.28
N TYR A 53 10.84 31.68 -6.98
CA TYR A 53 11.90 32.00 -6.02
C TYR A 53 12.89 30.85 -5.78
N THR A 54 12.43 29.60 -5.76
CA THR A 54 13.32 28.43 -5.57
C THR A 54 14.11 28.01 -6.82
N ASN A 55 13.89 28.68 -7.96
CA ASN A 55 14.69 28.50 -9.18
C ASN A 55 15.63 29.70 -9.47
N LEU A 56 15.72 30.69 -8.55
CA LEU A 56 16.69 31.78 -8.67
C LEU A 56 18.12 31.24 -8.51
N LYS A 57 19.03 31.67 -9.40
CA LYS A 57 20.46 31.34 -9.24
C LYS A 57 21.01 32.08 -8.02
N LEU A 58 21.40 31.32 -7.00
CA LEU A 58 22.14 31.82 -5.84
C LEU A 58 23.63 32.03 -6.20
N PRO A 59 24.39 32.84 -5.41
CA PRO A 59 25.84 32.95 -5.57
C PRO A 59 26.52 31.58 -5.46
N GLU A 60 27.52 31.33 -6.30
CA GLU A 60 28.17 30.01 -6.43
C GLU A 60 29.00 29.64 -5.18
N ASP A 61 29.35 30.63 -4.36
CA ASP A 61 30.03 30.52 -3.08
C ASP A 61 29.07 30.52 -1.87
N LYS A 62 27.76 30.34 -2.06
CA LYS A 62 26.77 30.39 -0.96
C LYS A 62 25.80 29.21 -1.02
N ILE A 63 25.74 28.45 0.07
CA ILE A 63 24.77 27.37 0.24
C ILE A 63 23.90 27.57 1.47
N LEU A 64 22.65 27.13 1.41
CA LEU A 64 21.79 26.92 2.57
C LEU A 64 22.10 25.55 3.21
N ALA A 65 22.31 25.57 4.52
CA ALA A 65 22.40 24.40 5.38
C ALA A 65 21.27 24.45 6.42
N THR A 66 20.31 23.52 6.32
CA THR A 66 19.18 23.44 7.24
C THR A 66 19.55 22.57 8.44
N TYR A 67 19.71 23.18 9.60
CA TYR A 67 19.95 22.48 10.86
C TYR A 67 18.61 21.93 11.35
N VAL A 68 18.53 20.63 11.63
CA VAL A 68 17.32 19.93 12.11
C VAL A 68 17.59 19.22 13.45
N TRP A 69 16.66 19.32 14.39
CA TRP A 69 16.80 18.72 15.73
C TRP A 69 15.43 18.34 16.32
N ILE A 70 15.45 17.56 17.40
CA ILE A 70 14.26 17.13 18.15
C ILE A 70 14.01 18.11 19.30
N ASP A 71 12.77 18.53 19.53
CA ASP A 71 12.44 19.47 20.62
C ASP A 71 12.16 18.78 21.99
N GLY A 72 11.72 19.57 22.97
CA GLY A 72 11.42 19.11 24.32
C GLY A 72 10.21 18.16 24.43
N SER A 73 9.42 18.01 23.36
CA SER A 73 8.34 17.01 23.31
C SER A 73 8.85 15.59 23.05
N GLY A 74 10.07 15.44 22.50
CA GLY A 74 10.59 14.14 22.05
C GLY A 74 9.87 13.56 20.82
N ILE A 75 8.97 14.32 20.17
CA ILE A 75 8.22 13.92 18.97
C ILE A 75 8.53 14.83 17.78
N ASN A 76 8.51 16.14 18.03
CA ASN A 76 8.49 17.12 16.97
C ASN A 76 9.92 17.53 16.60
N MET A 77 10.18 17.61 15.31
CA MET A 77 11.44 18.17 14.81
C MET A 77 11.28 19.65 14.47
N ARG A 78 12.32 20.42 14.76
CA ARG A 78 12.45 21.84 14.44
C ARG A 78 13.57 22.01 13.42
N CYS A 79 13.56 23.14 12.70
CA CYS A 79 14.62 23.46 11.76
C CYS A 79 14.85 24.97 11.61
N LYS A 80 16.06 25.33 11.16
CA LYS A 80 16.41 26.68 10.68
C LYS A 80 17.61 26.65 9.74
N ASP A 81 17.72 27.66 8.89
CA ASP A 81 18.73 27.74 7.84
C ASP A 81 19.90 28.65 8.21
N ARG A 82 21.12 28.17 8.01
CA ARG A 82 22.35 28.97 8.00
C ARG A 82 22.89 29.02 6.56
N VAL A 83 23.46 30.17 6.17
CA VAL A 83 24.26 30.26 4.94
C VAL A 83 25.70 29.82 5.26
N LEU A 84 26.29 28.96 4.43
CA LEU A 84 27.70 28.55 4.49
C LEU A 84 28.40 28.93 3.17
N ASP A 85 29.69 29.27 3.27
CA ASP A 85 30.49 29.73 2.13
C ASP A 85 31.02 28.59 1.22
N LYS A 86 30.81 27.33 1.63
CA LYS A 86 31.22 26.11 0.91
C LYS A 86 30.25 24.98 1.21
N VAL A 87 30.13 24.02 0.29
CA VAL A 87 29.51 22.73 0.59
C VAL A 87 30.39 21.98 1.59
N PRO A 88 29.86 21.56 2.76
CA PRO A 88 30.61 20.69 3.67
C PRO A 88 30.73 19.29 3.05
N CYS A 89 31.96 18.77 2.94
CA CYS A 89 32.19 17.36 2.59
C CYS A 89 32.31 16.44 3.81
N ASP A 90 32.46 17.01 5.01
CA ASP A 90 32.46 16.30 6.30
C ASP A 90 31.81 17.16 7.41
N LEU A 91 31.61 16.57 8.58
CA LEU A 91 30.92 17.22 9.71
C LEU A 91 31.76 18.29 10.42
N ASN A 92 33.09 18.26 10.34
CA ASN A 92 33.95 19.27 10.98
C ASN A 92 33.87 20.61 10.24
N MET A 93 33.57 20.59 8.94
CA MET A 93 33.23 21.78 8.16
C MET A 93 31.90 22.42 8.56
N VAL A 94 31.06 21.74 9.35
CA VAL A 94 29.74 22.24 9.74
C VAL A 94 29.84 22.91 11.12
N PRO A 95 29.75 24.25 11.21
CA PRO A 95 29.90 24.94 12.49
C PRO A 95 28.76 24.60 13.46
N LYS A 96 29.05 24.51 14.76
CA LYS A 96 28.03 24.46 15.82
C LYS A 96 27.09 25.67 15.75
N TRP A 97 25.91 25.57 16.36
CA TRP A 97 24.99 26.71 16.49
C TRP A 97 24.30 26.70 17.87
N ALA A 98 23.44 27.67 18.12
CA ALA A 98 22.64 27.81 19.33
C ALA A 98 21.23 28.27 18.94
N PHE A 99 20.23 28.02 19.78
CA PHE A 99 18.84 28.47 19.61
C PHE A 99 18.16 28.66 20.97
N ASP A 100 17.07 29.43 20.98
CA ASP A 100 16.19 29.58 22.14
C ASP A 100 15.48 28.25 22.45
N GLY A 101 15.97 27.56 23.48
CA GLY A 101 15.39 26.32 24.01
C GLY A 101 14.15 26.54 24.87
N SER A 102 13.84 27.77 25.31
CA SER A 102 12.59 28.05 26.03
C SER A 102 11.38 27.93 25.09
N SER A 103 11.50 28.46 23.87
CA SER A 103 10.51 28.30 22.79
C SER A 103 10.37 26.87 22.25
N THR A 104 11.20 25.91 22.69
CA THR A 104 11.12 24.49 22.33
C THR A 104 10.85 23.56 23.51
N GLY A 105 10.73 24.08 24.73
CA GLY A 105 10.54 23.29 25.95
C GLY A 105 11.79 22.52 26.39
N GLN A 106 12.99 22.95 26.00
CA GLN A 106 14.27 22.31 26.32
C GLN A 106 15.08 23.08 27.36
N ALA A 107 14.85 24.38 27.52
CA ALA A 107 15.55 25.27 28.45
C ALA A 107 14.57 26.19 29.19
N ARG A 108 15.06 27.01 30.13
CA ARG A 108 14.25 28.02 30.83
C ARG A 108 14.37 29.38 30.15
N THR A 109 13.52 30.34 30.50
CA THR A 109 13.59 31.69 29.91
C THR A 109 14.84 32.44 30.37
N GLU A 110 15.30 32.18 31.60
CA GLU A 110 16.42 32.87 32.25
C GLU A 110 17.79 32.32 31.83
N ASP A 111 17.82 31.11 31.28
CA ASP A 111 18.98 30.44 30.68
C ASP A 111 18.45 29.56 29.54
N SER A 112 18.36 30.16 28.35
CA SER A 112 17.63 29.61 27.19
C SER A 112 18.52 29.07 26.06
N ASP A 113 19.81 29.44 26.04
CA ASP A 113 20.71 29.11 24.93
C ASP A 113 21.03 27.60 24.88
N THR A 114 20.41 26.92 23.91
CA THR A 114 20.61 25.49 23.67
C THR A 114 21.47 25.27 22.44
N ILE A 115 22.55 24.50 22.57
CA ILE A 115 23.56 24.27 21.55
C ILE A 115 23.13 23.14 20.60
N LEU A 116 23.33 23.38 19.29
CA LEU A 116 23.21 22.39 18.22
C LEU A 116 24.59 21.87 17.84
N LEU A 117 24.80 20.57 18.04
CA LEU A 117 25.97 19.81 17.62
C LEU A 117 25.64 19.03 16.33
N PRO A 118 26.25 19.35 15.17
CA PRO A 118 26.11 18.55 13.95
C PRO A 118 26.57 17.10 14.14
N VAL A 119 25.74 16.13 13.69
CA VAL A 119 26.04 14.69 13.86
C VAL A 119 25.77 13.82 12.64
N ALA A 120 24.97 14.27 11.67
CA ALA A 120 24.86 13.65 10.35
C ALA A 120 24.52 14.69 9.27
N LEU A 121 24.97 14.44 8.04
CA LEU A 121 24.88 15.37 6.91
C LEU A 121 24.21 14.67 5.71
N TYR A 122 23.22 15.35 5.13
CA TYR A 122 22.39 14.81 4.06
C TYR A 122 22.18 15.84 2.94
N LYS A 123 21.86 15.39 1.73
CA LYS A 123 21.47 16.29 0.63
C LYS A 123 20.06 16.80 0.85
N ASP A 124 19.79 18.08 0.57
CA ASP A 124 18.45 18.66 0.70
C ASP A 124 17.56 18.31 -0.53
N PRO A 125 16.49 17.49 -0.41
CA PRO A 125 15.62 17.15 -1.53
C PRO A 125 14.57 18.24 -1.87
N ILE A 126 14.39 19.23 -0.99
CA ILE A 126 13.41 20.32 -1.14
C ILE A 126 14.04 21.47 -1.92
N ARG A 127 15.28 21.85 -1.60
CA ARG A 127 16.04 22.92 -2.25
C ARG A 127 17.05 22.42 -3.31
N LYS A 128 17.39 21.12 -3.30
CA LYS A 128 18.36 20.45 -4.18
C LYS A 128 19.82 20.88 -3.97
N CYS A 129 20.74 20.20 -4.64
CA CYS A 129 22.17 20.52 -4.69
C CYS A 129 22.36 21.99 -5.13
N PRO A 130 23.21 22.79 -4.47
CA PRO A 130 24.27 22.42 -3.51
C PRO A 130 23.84 22.38 -2.02
N HIS A 131 22.55 22.43 -1.70
CA HIS A 131 22.06 22.58 -0.33
C HIS A 131 22.01 21.27 0.47
N VAL A 132 22.12 21.41 1.80
CA VAL A 132 22.29 20.28 2.74
C VAL A 132 21.35 20.38 3.94
N ILE A 133 21.03 19.22 4.51
CA ILE A 133 20.35 19.09 5.81
C ILE A 133 21.36 18.55 6.82
N VAL A 134 21.42 19.18 8.00
CA VAL A 134 22.33 18.85 9.09
C VAL A 134 21.51 18.35 10.28
N LEU A 135 21.52 17.05 10.53
CA LEU A 135 20.93 16.49 11.75
C LEU A 135 21.81 16.84 12.95
N CYS A 136 21.20 17.34 14.01
CA CYS A 136 21.88 17.88 15.18
C CYS A 136 21.40 17.25 16.48
N GLU A 137 22.34 17.08 17.42
CA GLU A 137 22.06 16.85 18.83
C GLU A 137 21.93 18.16 19.61
N THR A 138 21.19 18.12 20.72
CA THR A 138 20.91 19.26 21.59
C THR A 138 21.59 19.15 22.96
N TYR A 139 22.32 20.20 23.32
CA TYR A 139 23.15 20.31 24.52
C TYR A 139 22.92 21.64 25.25
N TYR A 140 23.14 21.67 26.56
CA TYR A 140 23.23 22.92 27.33
C TYR A 140 24.61 23.57 27.19
N SER A 141 24.72 24.81 27.68
CA SER A 141 25.94 25.63 27.66
C SER A 141 27.13 25.00 28.41
N ASP A 142 26.86 24.19 29.44
CA ASP A 142 27.84 23.42 30.21
C ASP A 142 28.35 22.14 29.49
N GLY A 143 27.79 21.82 28.33
CA GLY A 143 28.12 20.62 27.56
C GLY A 143 27.38 19.34 28.00
N THR A 144 26.39 19.42 28.91
CA THR A 144 25.51 18.30 29.22
C THR A 144 24.42 18.13 28.15
N PRO A 145 24.02 16.89 27.80
CA PRO A 145 22.97 16.65 26.82
C PRO A 145 21.60 17.03 27.40
N THR A 146 20.77 17.70 26.60
CA THR A 146 19.37 18.01 26.98
C THR A 146 18.56 16.72 27.24
N PRO A 147 17.48 16.75 28.05
CA PRO A 147 16.71 15.57 28.42
C PRO A 147 16.13 14.75 27.25
N THR A 148 15.90 15.37 26.08
CA THR A 148 15.44 14.68 24.86
C THR A 148 16.56 14.23 23.93
N ASN A 149 17.84 14.50 24.23
CA ASN A 149 18.98 13.94 23.49
C ASN A 149 19.27 12.49 23.93
N HIS A 150 18.40 11.57 23.53
CA HIS A 150 18.64 10.13 23.67
C HIS A 150 19.75 9.62 22.72
N ARG A 151 20.12 10.40 21.69
CA ARG A 151 21.13 10.03 20.69
C ARG A 151 22.51 9.88 21.30
N ALA A 152 22.94 10.82 22.15
CA ALA A 152 24.22 10.74 22.85
C ALA A 152 24.37 9.44 23.66
N HIS A 153 23.31 8.99 24.33
CA HIS A 153 23.28 7.72 25.04
C HIS A 153 23.31 6.53 24.08
N CYS A 154 22.49 6.54 23.03
CA CYS A 154 22.44 5.48 22.01
C CYS A 154 23.82 5.27 21.33
N ALA A 155 24.49 6.35 20.93
CA ALA A 155 25.85 6.31 20.38
C ALA A 155 26.85 5.69 21.35
N LYS A 156 26.76 6.03 22.65
CA LYS A 156 27.61 5.49 23.74
C LYS A 156 27.33 4.03 24.08
N ILE A 157 26.18 3.48 23.68
CA ILE A 157 25.88 2.04 23.76
C ILE A 157 26.36 1.31 22.52
N LEU A 158 26.01 1.80 21.33
CA LEU A 158 26.30 1.12 20.07
C LEU A 158 27.81 1.08 19.75
N SER A 159 28.59 2.08 20.17
CA SER A 159 30.05 2.05 20.06
C SER A 159 30.70 0.93 20.90
N LYS A 160 30.07 0.49 21.99
CA LYS A 160 30.55 -0.62 22.85
C LYS A 160 30.14 -2.01 22.34
N LEU A 161 29.51 -2.07 21.16
CA LEU A 161 29.01 -3.26 20.50
C LEU A 161 29.37 -3.27 19.01
N SER A 162 30.26 -2.37 18.56
CA SER A 162 30.63 -2.22 17.15
C SER A 162 31.29 -3.48 16.57
N ASP A 163 31.98 -4.25 17.41
CA ASP A 163 32.52 -5.59 17.15
C ASP A 163 31.43 -6.61 16.74
N GLN A 164 30.21 -6.45 17.25
CA GLN A 164 29.08 -7.34 16.98
C GLN A 164 28.27 -6.94 15.74
N GLU A 165 28.66 -5.85 15.05
CA GLU A 165 27.96 -5.27 13.90
C GLU A 165 26.42 -5.24 14.08
N PRO A 166 25.89 -4.51 15.10
CA PRO A 166 24.46 -4.40 15.33
C PRO A 166 23.81 -3.73 14.13
N TRP A 167 22.83 -4.42 13.54
CA TRP A 167 22.06 -3.98 12.39
C TRP A 167 20.62 -3.69 12.83
N PHE A 168 20.10 -2.54 12.41
CA PHE A 168 18.71 -2.14 12.64
C PHE A 168 18.00 -1.87 11.30
N GLY A 169 16.76 -2.30 11.19
CA GLY A 169 15.81 -1.85 10.17
C GLY A 169 14.48 -1.49 10.85
N ILE A 170 13.93 -0.31 10.57
CA ILE A 170 12.81 0.25 11.32
C ILE A 170 11.62 0.50 10.39
N GLU A 171 10.47 -0.07 10.75
CA GLU A 171 9.18 -0.01 10.05
C GLU A 171 8.31 1.08 10.68
N GLN A 172 8.22 2.26 10.08
CA GLN A 172 7.47 3.40 10.62
C GLN A 172 6.09 3.51 10.00
N GLU A 173 5.07 3.06 10.73
CA GLU A 173 3.67 3.35 10.41
C GLU A 173 3.36 4.83 10.73
N TYR A 174 2.42 5.44 10.00
CA TYR A 174 1.87 6.77 10.30
C TYR A 174 0.46 6.95 9.69
N THR A 175 -0.32 7.89 10.24
CA THR A 175 -1.64 8.27 9.71
C THR A 175 -1.62 9.71 9.18
N MET A 176 -2.13 9.90 7.97
CA MET A 176 -2.37 11.21 7.35
C MET A 176 -3.75 11.75 7.75
N PHE A 177 -3.78 13.02 8.13
CA PHE A 177 -4.97 13.81 8.42
C PHE A 177 -5.04 15.02 7.49
N ASP A 178 -6.25 15.47 7.20
CA ASP A 178 -6.48 16.76 6.53
C ASP A 178 -6.54 17.93 7.53
N ALA A 179 -6.56 19.16 7.01
CA ALA A 179 -6.57 20.39 7.82
C ALA A 179 -7.81 20.57 8.73
N ASP A 180 -8.88 19.79 8.54
CA ASP A 180 -10.05 19.78 9.43
C ASP A 180 -9.88 18.73 10.57
N LEU A 181 -8.67 18.16 10.73
CA LEU A 181 -8.29 17.07 11.65
C LEU A 181 -9.12 15.78 11.47
N TRP A 182 -9.48 15.45 10.23
CA TRP A 182 -10.09 14.17 9.86
C TRP A 182 -9.13 13.29 9.03
N PRO A 183 -9.17 11.95 9.12
CA PRO A 183 -8.23 11.11 8.38
C PRO A 183 -8.38 11.22 6.86
N LEU A 184 -7.26 11.21 6.17
CA LEU A 184 -7.21 11.47 4.74
C LEU A 184 -8.01 10.44 3.93
N GLY A 185 -8.93 10.92 3.08
CA GLY A 185 -9.79 10.08 2.25
C GLY A 185 -10.94 9.37 2.99
N TRP A 186 -11.29 9.81 4.21
CA TRP A 186 -12.51 9.39 4.92
C TRP A 186 -13.69 10.35 4.62
N PRO A 187 -14.95 9.88 4.74
CA PRO A 187 -16.13 10.74 4.51
C PRO A 187 -16.20 11.94 5.46
N LYS A 188 -16.31 13.15 4.90
CA LYS A 188 -16.23 14.43 5.62
C LYS A 188 -17.32 14.70 6.67
N VAL A 189 -18.47 14.01 6.62
CA VAL A 189 -19.55 14.11 7.63
C VAL A 189 -19.21 13.32 8.91
N ARG A 190 -17.92 13.36 9.31
CA ARG A 190 -17.29 12.47 10.31
C ARG A 190 -17.69 10.99 10.17
N GLY A 191 -17.81 10.54 8.92
CA GLY A 191 -18.23 9.19 8.58
C GLY A 191 -17.04 8.22 8.50
N TYR A 192 -17.35 6.94 8.56
CA TYR A 192 -16.38 5.85 8.39
C TYR A 192 -16.41 5.35 6.94
N PRO A 193 -15.25 4.98 6.33
CA PRO A 193 -15.23 4.30 5.04
C PRO A 193 -16.09 3.02 5.06
N TYR A 194 -16.89 2.78 4.02
CA TYR A 194 -17.62 1.51 3.88
C TYR A 194 -16.70 0.33 3.57
N ILE A 195 -15.53 0.63 3.00
CA ILE A 195 -14.49 -0.31 2.60
C ILE A 195 -13.96 -0.98 3.87
N LYS A 196 -13.96 -2.33 3.92
CA LYS A 196 -13.34 -3.05 5.03
C LYS A 196 -11.86 -2.67 5.08
N SER A 197 -11.38 -2.19 6.23
CA SER A 197 -10.01 -1.69 6.47
C SER A 197 -8.93 -2.51 5.75
N LYS A 198 -9.02 -3.84 5.85
CA LYS A 198 -8.10 -4.80 5.20
C LYS A 198 -7.92 -4.65 3.68
N TYR A 199 -8.77 -3.92 2.96
CA TYR A 199 -8.57 -3.61 1.53
C TYR A 199 -7.57 -2.46 1.29
N SER A 200 -7.30 -1.63 2.29
CA SER A 200 -6.30 -0.55 2.23
C SER A 200 -4.85 -1.04 2.35
N TYR A 201 -4.59 -2.12 3.09
CA TYR A 201 -3.25 -2.69 3.25
C TYR A 201 -2.65 -3.09 1.90
N CYS A 202 -1.53 -2.49 1.51
CA CYS A 202 -0.94 -2.66 0.17
C CYS A 202 -1.97 -2.43 -0.97
N GLY A 203 -2.96 -1.56 -0.76
CA GLY A 203 -4.10 -1.37 -1.65
C GLY A 203 -3.83 -0.47 -2.87
N MET A 204 -4.89 -0.27 -3.66
CA MET A 204 -4.90 0.55 -4.87
C MET A 204 -6.32 1.05 -5.18
N GLY A 205 -6.46 1.95 -6.16
CA GLY A 205 -7.77 2.51 -6.52
C GLY A 205 -8.42 3.27 -5.35
N GLU A 206 -9.74 3.12 -5.18
CA GLU A 206 -10.47 3.76 -4.08
C GLU A 206 -10.05 3.33 -2.66
N HIS A 207 -9.31 2.22 -2.51
CA HIS A 207 -8.97 1.64 -1.21
C HIS A 207 -7.89 2.41 -0.44
N VAL A 208 -7.12 3.27 -1.12
CA VAL A 208 -6.00 4.05 -0.55
C VAL A 208 -6.26 5.56 -0.57
N ALA A 209 -5.41 6.32 0.12
CA ALA A 209 -5.44 7.79 0.13
C ALA A 209 -4.05 8.36 0.43
N GLY A 210 -3.61 9.37 -0.31
CA GLY A 210 -2.36 10.10 -0.08
C GLY A 210 -1.10 9.48 -0.72
N ARG A 211 -1.23 8.64 -1.75
CA ARG A 211 -0.08 7.97 -2.40
C ARG A 211 0.97 8.96 -2.89
N GLU A 212 0.55 10.14 -3.36
CA GLU A 212 1.43 11.20 -3.83
C GLU A 212 2.42 11.66 -2.76
N LEU A 213 1.99 11.73 -1.49
CA LEU A 213 2.85 12.12 -0.38
C LEU A 213 3.89 11.03 -0.07
N ALA A 214 3.49 9.75 -0.12
CA ALA A 214 4.40 8.62 0.02
C ALA A 214 5.43 8.55 -1.14
N GLU A 215 5.00 8.75 -2.39
CA GLU A 215 5.88 8.80 -3.58
C GLU A 215 6.88 9.97 -3.54
N CYS A 216 6.46 11.13 -3.03
CA CYS A 216 7.34 12.28 -2.81
C CYS A 216 8.36 11.98 -1.71
N HIS A 217 7.91 11.38 -0.61
CA HIS A 217 8.73 11.02 0.55
C HIS A 217 9.80 9.98 0.19
N ALA A 218 9.43 8.90 -0.48
CA ALA A 218 10.37 7.86 -0.93
C ALA A 218 11.51 8.44 -1.79
N ARG A 219 11.18 9.28 -2.79
CA ARG A 219 12.18 9.96 -3.62
C ARG A 219 13.03 10.98 -2.85
N ALA A 220 12.43 11.71 -1.91
CA ALA A 220 13.16 12.66 -1.07
C ALA A 220 14.19 11.96 -0.17
N CYS A 221 13.83 10.83 0.46
CA CYS A 221 14.73 10.01 1.27
C CYS A 221 15.88 9.40 0.45
N LEU A 222 15.56 8.83 -0.72
CA LEU A 222 16.57 8.28 -1.65
C LEU A 222 17.54 9.36 -2.16
N TYR A 223 17.04 10.55 -2.51
CA TYR A 223 17.88 11.68 -2.91
C TYR A 223 18.77 12.18 -1.75
N ALA A 224 18.23 12.22 -0.53
CA ALA A 224 18.95 12.67 0.66
C ALA A 224 20.16 11.79 1.02
N GLY A 225 20.14 10.51 0.61
CA GLY A 225 21.18 9.52 0.92
C GLY A 225 20.80 8.56 2.07
N MET A 226 19.51 8.46 2.40
CA MET A 226 19.03 7.54 3.43
C MET A 226 18.99 6.09 2.93
N ASP A 227 19.13 5.13 3.83
CA ASP A 227 18.92 3.70 3.55
C ASP A 227 17.41 3.41 3.54
N TYR A 228 16.68 3.97 2.57
CA TYR A 228 15.25 3.72 2.41
C TYR A 228 15.02 2.31 1.85
N GLY A 229 14.40 1.42 2.62
CA GLY A 229 14.19 0.01 2.24
C GLY A 229 12.95 -0.21 1.37
N GLY A 230 11.89 0.58 1.60
CA GLY A 230 10.61 0.42 0.94
C GLY A 230 9.45 1.15 1.62
N SER A 231 8.23 0.92 1.12
CA SER A 231 6.99 1.44 1.70
C SER A 231 5.74 0.66 1.26
N ASN A 232 4.66 0.79 2.04
CA ASN A 232 3.33 0.27 1.70
C ASN A 232 2.19 1.12 2.28
N ALA A 233 1.00 1.03 1.67
CA ALA A 233 -0.23 1.48 2.31
C ALA A 233 -0.59 0.52 3.47
N GLU A 234 -1.19 1.02 4.53
CA GLU A 234 -1.48 0.24 5.75
C GLU A 234 -2.96 -0.16 5.93
N VAL A 235 -3.25 -0.99 6.93
CA VAL A 235 -4.59 -1.55 7.20
C VAL A 235 -5.65 -0.48 7.43
N MET A 236 -5.31 0.76 7.79
CA MET A 236 -6.27 1.87 7.87
C MET A 236 -6.13 2.80 6.67
N LYS A 237 -7.22 3.06 5.92
CA LYS A 237 -7.22 4.05 4.83
C LYS A 237 -6.71 5.41 5.33
N GLY A 238 -5.75 5.99 4.60
CA GLY A 238 -5.03 7.20 5.00
C GLY A 238 -3.81 6.94 5.88
N SER A 239 -3.48 5.68 6.20
CA SER A 239 -2.25 5.29 6.89
C SER A 239 -1.30 4.53 5.97
N TRP A 240 -0.01 4.67 6.23
CA TRP A 240 1.08 4.16 5.41
C TRP A 240 2.24 3.72 6.32
N GLU A 241 3.13 2.89 5.78
CA GLU A 241 4.39 2.51 6.39
C GLU A 241 5.55 2.87 5.44
N TYR A 242 6.67 3.35 5.98
CA TYR A 242 7.96 3.37 5.29
C TYR A 242 9.03 2.65 6.12
N GLN A 243 9.96 1.99 5.45
CA GLN A 243 11.05 1.24 6.08
C GLN A 243 12.39 1.94 5.88
N VAL A 244 13.18 2.10 6.95
CA VAL A 244 14.58 2.57 6.90
C VAL A 244 15.54 1.48 7.39
N GLY A 245 16.77 1.48 6.88
CA GLY A 245 17.72 0.39 7.01
C GLY A 245 17.51 -0.72 5.96
N THR A 246 18.18 -1.86 6.09
CA THR A 246 18.97 -2.29 7.25
C THR A 246 20.36 -1.65 7.30
N SER A 247 20.67 -0.91 8.38
CA SER A 247 21.93 -0.17 8.56
C SER A 247 22.70 -0.60 9.81
N VAL A 248 24.02 -0.40 9.81
CA VAL A 248 24.87 -0.62 11.00
C VAL A 248 24.70 0.50 12.01
N GLY A 249 24.57 0.14 13.29
CA GLY A 249 24.64 1.08 14.41
C GLY A 249 23.54 2.14 14.36
N ILE A 250 23.92 3.40 14.57
CA ILE A 250 22.96 4.50 14.81
C ILE A 250 22.24 5.00 13.55
N LYS A 251 22.75 4.69 12.36
CA LYS A 251 22.28 5.29 11.09
C LYS A 251 20.79 5.05 10.83
N ALA A 252 20.23 3.90 11.20
CA ALA A 252 18.80 3.63 11.03
C ALA A 252 17.92 4.58 11.86
N ALA A 253 18.40 5.03 13.03
CA ALA A 253 17.70 5.98 13.89
C ALA A 253 17.89 7.43 13.42
N ASP A 254 19.09 7.80 12.95
CA ASP A 254 19.37 9.09 12.29
C ASP A 254 18.48 9.25 11.03
N ASP A 255 18.47 8.23 10.17
CA ASP A 255 17.64 8.16 8.97
C ASP A 255 16.15 8.16 9.30
N LEU A 256 15.70 7.51 10.38
CA LEU A 256 14.28 7.55 10.75
C LEU A 256 13.85 8.98 11.11
N TRP A 257 14.65 9.68 11.92
CA TRP A 257 14.37 11.06 12.30
C TRP A 257 14.38 12.00 11.09
N LEU A 258 15.36 11.90 10.19
CA LEU A 258 15.31 12.65 8.94
C LEU A 258 14.09 12.27 8.09
N GLY A 259 13.71 10.99 8.04
CA GLY A 259 12.50 10.52 7.39
C GLY A 259 11.24 11.19 7.94
N ARG A 260 11.12 11.34 9.27
CA ARG A 260 10.01 12.05 9.94
C ARG A 260 10.00 13.53 9.57
N TYR A 261 11.17 14.19 9.57
CA TYR A 261 11.32 15.59 9.14
C TYR A 261 10.87 15.77 7.69
N LEU A 262 11.42 15.00 6.75
CA LEU A 262 11.08 15.08 5.33
C LEU A 262 9.60 14.80 5.09
N LEU A 263 9.00 13.81 5.76
CA LEU A 263 7.58 13.51 5.63
C LEU A 263 6.71 14.71 6.03
N GLY A 264 7.00 15.35 7.17
CA GLY A 264 6.31 16.56 7.62
C GLY A 264 6.46 17.73 6.65
N ARG A 265 7.72 18.05 6.26
CA ARG A 265 8.03 19.15 5.33
C ARG A 265 7.37 18.99 3.96
N ILE A 266 7.19 17.75 3.49
CA ILE A 266 6.49 17.46 2.23
C ILE A 266 4.97 17.54 2.45
N ALA A 267 4.44 17.04 3.57
CA ALA A 267 3.02 17.07 3.89
C ALA A 267 2.46 18.50 3.96
N GLU A 268 3.25 19.47 4.46
CA GLU A 268 2.92 20.90 4.41
C GLU A 268 2.56 21.40 3.00
N HIS A 269 3.28 20.96 1.96
CA HIS A 269 2.98 21.35 0.57
C HIS A 269 1.65 20.80 0.05
N PHE A 270 1.08 19.78 0.72
CA PHE A 270 -0.23 19.20 0.42
C PHE A 270 -1.33 19.66 1.40
N GLY A 271 -1.00 20.40 2.46
CA GLY A 271 -1.93 20.73 3.54
C GLY A 271 -2.33 19.52 4.40
N ILE A 272 -1.46 18.51 4.48
CA ILE A 272 -1.66 17.28 5.25
C ILE A 272 -0.93 17.37 6.59
N ILE A 273 -1.58 16.87 7.64
CA ILE A 273 -1.04 16.72 8.98
C ILE A 273 -0.65 15.25 9.18
N ILE A 274 0.55 15.00 9.72
CA ILE A 274 1.05 13.65 9.99
C ILE A 274 0.86 13.33 11.47
N SER A 275 0.34 12.14 11.77
CA SER A 275 0.24 11.63 13.14
C SER A 275 0.96 10.29 13.28
N TYR A 276 1.88 10.23 14.23
CA TYR A 276 2.55 9.02 14.69
C TYR A 276 1.88 8.40 15.93
N HIS A 277 0.80 9.02 16.42
CA HIS A 277 0.13 8.63 17.66
C HIS A 277 -0.38 7.18 17.60
N PRO A 278 -0.06 6.31 18.59
CA PRO A 278 -0.24 4.85 18.47
C PRO A 278 -1.69 4.36 18.33
N LYS A 279 -2.68 5.20 18.63
CA LYS A 279 -4.10 4.85 18.48
C LYS A 279 -4.96 6.04 18.03
N PRO A 280 -4.77 6.55 16.80
CA PRO A 280 -5.25 7.87 16.39
C PRO A 280 -6.77 7.92 16.21
N MET A 281 -7.39 6.82 15.76
CA MET A 281 -8.85 6.68 15.61
C MET A 281 -9.51 5.84 16.72
N GLY A 282 -8.86 5.71 17.87
CA GLY A 282 -9.42 5.06 19.05
C GLY A 282 -9.62 3.54 18.93
N LYS A 283 -10.39 2.97 19.86
CA LYS A 283 -10.40 1.52 20.17
C LYS A 283 -10.89 0.57 19.07
N ASN A 284 -11.62 1.06 18.06
CA ASN A 284 -12.26 0.24 17.02
C ASN A 284 -11.47 0.14 15.70
N HIS A 285 -10.35 0.86 15.58
CA HIS A 285 -9.53 0.92 14.37
C HIS A 285 -8.14 0.33 14.60
N PRO A 286 -7.33 0.09 13.55
CA PRO A 286 -5.90 -0.21 13.69
C PRO A 286 -5.15 0.82 14.55
N GLY A 287 -3.97 0.44 15.03
CA GLY A 287 -3.05 1.37 15.69
C GLY A 287 -2.02 1.93 14.73
N VAL A 288 -0.96 2.52 15.29
CA VAL A 288 0.25 2.94 14.58
C VAL A 288 1.48 2.42 15.35
N GLY A 289 2.23 1.52 14.74
CA GLY A 289 3.46 0.89 15.25
C GLY A 289 4.76 1.54 14.74
N CYS A 290 5.88 1.13 15.35
CA CYS A 290 7.22 1.38 14.83
C CYS A 290 8.08 0.11 15.01
N HIS A 291 7.90 -0.93 14.19
CA HIS A 291 8.55 -2.22 14.45
C HIS A 291 10.07 -2.11 14.23
N HIS A 292 10.85 -2.70 15.14
CA HIS A 292 12.31 -2.67 15.07
C HIS A 292 12.86 -4.07 14.75
N ASN A 293 13.32 -4.24 13.52
CA ASN A 293 14.08 -5.41 13.08
C ASN A 293 15.54 -5.28 13.55
N PHE A 294 16.07 -6.30 14.21
CA PHE A 294 17.42 -6.27 14.81
C PHE A 294 18.21 -7.57 14.60
N SER A 295 19.52 -7.44 14.32
CA SER A 295 20.48 -8.55 14.38
C SER A 295 21.89 -8.12 14.77
N THR A 296 22.64 -8.97 15.46
CA THR A 296 24.11 -8.93 15.49
C THR A 296 24.71 -9.86 14.42
N LYS A 297 26.01 -9.75 14.15
CA LYS A 297 26.76 -10.65 13.25
C LYS A 297 26.46 -12.12 13.52
N LYS A 298 26.59 -12.53 14.78
CA LYS A 298 26.31 -13.89 15.29
C LYS A 298 24.86 -14.37 15.03
N MET A 299 23.89 -13.47 14.88
CA MET A 299 22.51 -13.84 14.49
C MET A 299 22.35 -14.08 12.99
N ARG A 300 23.18 -13.42 12.16
CA ARG A 300 23.22 -13.54 10.68
C ARG A 300 24.08 -14.72 10.22
N ASP A 301 25.05 -15.12 11.04
CA ASP A 301 25.94 -16.27 10.83
C ASP A 301 25.22 -17.62 10.99
N GLU A 302 25.85 -18.70 10.55
CA GLU A 302 25.25 -20.04 10.57
C GLU A 302 24.94 -20.51 12.01
N GLY A 303 23.75 -21.08 12.21
CA GLY A 303 23.23 -21.42 13.54
C GLY A 303 22.73 -20.23 14.36
N GLY A 304 22.80 -19.00 13.82
CA GLY A 304 22.45 -17.76 14.52
C GLY A 304 21.04 -17.69 15.11
N ILE A 305 20.11 -18.56 14.70
CA ILE A 305 18.79 -18.71 15.36
C ILE A 305 18.90 -18.98 16.87
N THR A 306 19.93 -19.68 17.33
CA THR A 306 20.16 -19.92 18.77
C THR A 306 20.47 -18.63 19.52
N GLU A 307 21.19 -17.70 18.89
CA GLU A 307 21.48 -16.37 19.45
C GLU A 307 20.24 -15.46 19.42
N ILE A 308 19.45 -15.54 18.35
CA ILE A 308 18.15 -14.86 18.24
C ILE A 308 17.22 -15.32 19.38
N GLU A 309 17.09 -16.64 19.59
CA GLU A 309 16.31 -17.19 20.69
C GLU A 309 16.83 -16.77 22.07
N ARG A 310 18.15 -16.66 22.26
CA ARG A 310 18.76 -16.16 23.51
C ARG A 310 18.29 -14.74 23.78
N VAL A 311 18.45 -13.83 22.83
CA VAL A 311 18.06 -12.42 23.00
C VAL A 311 16.54 -12.27 23.17
N CYS A 312 15.72 -13.07 22.49
CA CYS A 312 14.28 -13.13 22.75
C CYS A 312 13.91 -13.58 24.18
N LYS A 313 14.73 -14.44 24.80
CA LYS A 313 14.55 -14.89 26.21
C LYS A 313 14.98 -13.79 27.21
N GLU A 314 15.92 -12.93 26.86
CA GLU A 314 16.37 -11.79 27.69
C GLU A 314 15.50 -10.51 27.52
N LEU A 315 14.91 -10.29 26.34
CA LEU A 315 14.05 -9.11 26.05
C LEU A 315 12.67 -9.14 26.72
N CYS A 316 12.17 -10.32 27.11
CA CYS A 316 10.86 -10.46 27.74
C CYS A 316 10.82 -10.23 29.26
N PRO A 317 11.81 -10.65 30.06
CA PRO A 317 11.90 -10.25 31.48
C PRO A 317 11.89 -8.73 31.70
N LYS A 318 12.55 -7.97 30.81
CA LYS A 318 12.58 -6.48 30.87
C LYS A 318 11.33 -5.79 30.32
N HIS A 319 10.31 -6.53 29.90
CA HIS A 319 9.16 -5.99 29.18
C HIS A 319 8.44 -4.84 29.91
N GLY A 320 8.20 -4.96 31.22
CA GLY A 320 7.51 -3.91 32.01
C GLY A 320 8.33 -2.62 32.21
N GLU A 321 9.64 -2.67 32.00
CA GLU A 321 10.52 -1.51 31.92
C GLU A 321 10.44 -0.90 30.52
N TYR A 322 10.60 -1.75 29.49
CA TYR A 322 10.71 -1.31 28.10
C TYR A 322 9.40 -0.73 27.57
N MET A 323 8.25 -1.23 28.01
CA MET A 323 6.95 -0.67 27.62
C MET A 323 6.75 0.80 28.03
N LYS A 324 7.47 1.30 29.04
CA LYS A 324 7.49 2.73 29.43
C LYS A 324 8.36 3.59 28.50
N GLN A 325 9.32 2.97 27.82
CA GLN A 325 10.29 3.62 26.93
C GLN A 325 9.96 3.41 25.44
N TYR A 326 9.00 2.54 25.13
CA TYR A 326 8.61 2.13 23.78
C TYR A 326 7.48 2.97 23.16
N GLY A 327 7.17 4.11 23.76
CA GLY A 327 6.28 5.15 23.25
C GLY A 327 6.46 6.41 24.10
N LEU A 328 5.68 7.45 23.82
CA LEU A 328 5.74 8.69 24.61
C LEU A 328 5.13 8.52 26.02
N GLY A 329 5.54 9.38 26.94
CA GLY A 329 5.07 9.37 28.33
C GLY A 329 5.50 8.12 29.09
N ASP A 330 4.54 7.48 29.76
CA ASP A 330 4.72 6.26 30.58
C ASP A 330 4.29 4.97 29.86
N GLY A 331 3.84 5.08 28.59
CA GLY A 331 3.31 4.00 27.79
C GLY A 331 1.78 3.86 27.74
N GLN A 332 0.96 4.67 28.44
CA GLN A 332 -0.51 4.51 28.38
C GLN A 332 -1.09 4.66 26.97
N GLU A 333 -0.52 5.49 26.08
CA GLU A 333 -1.00 5.59 24.69
C GLU A 333 -0.68 4.31 23.88
N ASN A 334 0.49 3.70 24.11
CA ASN A 334 0.84 2.41 23.50
C ASN A 334 -0.02 1.26 24.10
N ARG A 335 -0.51 1.38 25.35
CA ARG A 335 -1.52 0.47 25.92
C ARG A 335 -2.86 0.53 25.18
N LYS A 336 -3.25 1.68 24.61
CA LYS A 336 -4.45 1.78 23.75
C LYS A 336 -4.27 1.07 22.40
N ARG A 337 -3.02 0.86 21.96
CA ARG A 337 -2.65 0.09 20.76
C ARG A 337 -2.59 -1.42 21.05
N LEU A 338 -1.67 -1.82 21.95
CA LEU A 338 -1.34 -3.21 22.27
C LEU A 338 -2.44 -3.87 23.10
N THR A 339 -3.43 -4.43 22.42
CA THR A 339 -4.71 -4.85 22.98
C THR A 339 -5.04 -6.32 22.71
N GLY A 340 -4.11 -7.09 22.12
CA GLY A 340 -4.38 -8.44 21.60
C GLY A 340 -5.33 -8.45 20.38
N LYS A 341 -5.59 -7.28 19.79
CA LYS A 341 -6.46 -7.04 18.64
C LYS A 341 -5.71 -6.26 17.57
N PHE A 342 -6.22 -6.25 16.33
CA PHE A 342 -5.59 -5.56 15.20
C PHE A 342 -4.10 -5.91 15.06
N GLU A 343 -3.81 -7.22 15.07
CA GLU A 343 -2.45 -7.76 14.87
C GLU A 343 -1.40 -7.27 15.88
N THR A 344 -1.82 -7.03 17.13
CA THR A 344 -0.93 -6.69 18.25
C THR A 344 -0.90 -7.78 19.33
N ALA A 345 0.17 -7.80 20.12
CA ALA A 345 0.19 -8.42 21.44
C ALA A 345 -0.68 -7.65 22.46
N SER A 346 -0.87 -8.20 23.66
CA SER A 346 -1.39 -7.43 24.80
C SER A 346 -0.26 -6.64 25.45
N PHE A 347 -0.51 -5.40 25.88
CA PHE A 347 0.50 -4.53 26.50
C PHE A 347 1.20 -5.19 27.70
N ASP A 348 0.49 -5.99 28.49
CA ASP A 348 1.02 -6.61 29.72
C ASP A 348 1.70 -7.98 29.50
N VAL A 349 1.84 -8.44 28.24
CA VAL A 349 2.37 -9.78 27.91
C VAL A 349 3.49 -9.70 26.89
N CYS A 350 4.67 -10.19 27.27
CA CYS A 350 5.74 -10.51 26.33
C CYS A 350 5.69 -11.97 25.91
N LYS A 351 5.53 -12.22 24.61
CA LYS A 351 5.83 -13.51 23.99
C LYS A 351 6.58 -13.30 22.67
N TRP A 352 7.43 -14.26 22.33
CA TRP A 352 8.05 -14.36 21.01
C TRP A 352 7.56 -15.61 20.30
N ALA A 353 7.38 -15.54 18.98
CA ALA A 353 6.92 -16.66 18.16
C ALA A 353 7.29 -16.47 16.68
N ILE A 354 7.18 -17.55 15.90
CA ILE A 354 7.51 -17.57 14.47
C ILE A 354 6.25 -17.29 13.65
N ALA A 355 6.29 -16.33 12.73
CA ALA A 355 5.19 -15.90 11.84
C ALA A 355 3.87 -15.40 12.50
N ASP A 356 3.76 -15.46 13.82
CA ASP A 356 2.62 -14.97 14.61
C ASP A 356 2.71 -13.46 14.84
N ARG A 357 1.78 -12.70 14.25
CA ARG A 357 1.68 -11.25 14.42
C ARG A 357 1.10 -10.82 15.77
N THR A 358 0.41 -11.71 16.49
CA THR A 358 -0.04 -11.45 17.86
C THR A 358 1.10 -11.58 18.88
N ALA A 359 2.31 -11.93 18.45
CA ALA A 359 3.51 -11.92 19.27
C ALA A 359 4.05 -10.50 19.52
N SER A 360 4.72 -10.34 20.65
CA SER A 360 5.39 -9.09 21.04
C SER A 360 6.71 -8.94 20.30
N ILE A 361 7.39 -10.07 20.04
CA ILE A 361 8.55 -10.17 19.15
C ILE A 361 8.25 -11.26 18.11
N ARG A 362 8.29 -10.94 16.82
CA ARG A 362 8.10 -11.91 15.72
C ARG A 362 9.46 -12.37 15.20
N LEU A 363 9.59 -13.66 14.94
CA LEU A 363 10.64 -14.21 14.09
C LEU A 363 10.02 -14.52 12.73
N GLN A 364 10.56 -13.98 11.65
CA GLN A 364 10.01 -14.26 10.32
C GLN A 364 10.22 -15.73 9.94
N ARG A 365 9.30 -16.33 9.18
CA ARG A 365 9.35 -17.73 8.71
C ARG A 365 10.70 -18.06 8.06
N SER A 366 11.24 -17.12 7.30
CA SER A 366 12.56 -17.18 6.65
C SER A 366 13.72 -17.42 7.63
N VAL A 367 13.66 -16.87 8.85
CA VAL A 367 14.68 -17.01 9.90
C VAL A 367 14.71 -18.44 10.44
N LYS A 368 13.53 -19.06 10.62
CA LYS A 368 13.38 -20.48 10.96
C LYS A 368 13.97 -21.37 9.86
N THR A 369 13.56 -21.16 8.60
CA THR A 369 13.99 -21.98 7.47
C THR A 369 15.50 -21.88 7.22
N LYS A 370 16.08 -20.67 7.34
CA LYS A 370 17.53 -20.44 7.14
C LYS A 370 18.37 -20.69 8.40
N LYS A 371 17.74 -20.94 9.56
CA LYS A 371 18.38 -21.05 10.90
C LYS A 371 19.25 -19.84 11.29
N LYS A 372 18.99 -18.66 10.69
CA LYS A 372 19.72 -17.40 10.92
C LYS A 372 18.96 -16.20 10.34
N GLY A 373 19.24 -14.99 10.84
CA GLY A 373 18.60 -13.76 10.39
C GLY A 373 18.51 -12.68 11.49
N PHE A 374 17.29 -12.28 11.82
CA PHE A 374 16.97 -11.18 12.74
C PHE A 374 15.72 -11.48 13.57
N LEU A 375 15.49 -10.69 14.63
CA LEU A 375 14.20 -10.59 15.34
C LEU A 375 13.48 -9.29 14.95
N GLU A 376 12.15 -9.27 15.08
CA GLU A 376 11.31 -8.09 14.90
C GLU A 376 10.59 -7.76 16.22
N ASP A 377 10.96 -6.67 16.89
CA ASP A 377 10.25 -6.20 18.08
C ASP A 377 9.05 -5.35 17.66
N ARG A 378 7.83 -5.85 17.92
CA ARG A 378 6.56 -5.24 17.49
C ARG A 378 5.96 -4.29 18.54
N ARG A 379 6.57 -4.24 19.72
CA ARG A 379 6.11 -3.46 20.88
C ARG A 379 6.24 -1.93 20.74
N PRO A 380 7.19 -1.33 19.98
CA PRO A 380 7.27 0.12 19.90
C PRO A 380 6.08 0.76 19.17
N ALA A 381 5.61 1.88 19.70
CA ALA A 381 4.59 2.74 19.12
C ALA A 381 5.15 3.57 17.96
N GLY A 382 4.27 4.02 17.05
CA GLY A 382 4.63 4.95 15.98
C GLY A 382 5.38 6.20 16.46
N ASP A 383 5.07 6.66 17.67
CA ASP A 383 5.60 7.86 18.31
C ASP A 383 6.92 7.67 19.08
N CYS A 384 7.50 6.47 19.10
CA CYS A 384 8.70 6.20 19.89
C CYS A 384 9.94 6.96 19.39
N ASP A 385 10.89 7.24 20.27
CA ASP A 385 12.24 7.67 19.84
C ASP A 385 13.07 6.43 19.44
N PRO A 386 13.49 6.29 18.17
CA PRO A 386 14.31 5.17 17.71
C PRO A 386 15.65 5.08 18.43
N TYR A 387 16.27 6.18 18.88
CA TYR A 387 17.52 6.11 19.64
C TYR A 387 17.34 5.35 20.95
N ARG A 388 16.22 5.61 21.64
CA ARG A 388 15.89 4.99 22.92
C ARG A 388 15.55 3.51 22.73
N VAL A 389 14.80 3.15 21.69
CA VAL A 389 14.48 1.74 21.38
C VAL A 389 15.73 0.96 20.93
N CYS A 390 16.54 1.52 20.03
CA CYS A 390 17.78 0.88 19.57
C CYS A 390 18.79 0.68 20.72
N ALA A 391 18.92 1.65 21.63
CA ALA A 391 19.77 1.53 22.81
C ALA A 391 19.33 0.35 23.71
N LEU A 392 18.06 0.28 24.07
CA LEU A 392 17.53 -0.77 24.97
C LEU A 392 17.65 -2.18 24.38
N ILE A 393 17.37 -2.34 23.08
CA ILE A 393 17.56 -3.63 22.39
C ILE A 393 19.05 -4.03 22.42
N ALA A 394 19.95 -3.09 22.12
CA ALA A 394 21.39 -3.32 22.12
C ALA A 394 21.96 -3.64 23.53
N GLU A 395 21.54 -2.91 24.57
CA GLU A 395 21.95 -3.17 25.97
C GLU A 395 21.54 -4.57 26.44
N THR A 396 20.38 -5.08 26.00
CA THR A 396 19.95 -6.44 26.34
C THR A 396 20.82 -7.52 25.69
N CYS A 397 21.36 -7.28 24.50
CA CYS A 397 22.24 -8.24 23.83
C CYS A 397 23.55 -8.46 24.59
N LYS A 398 24.00 -7.47 25.37
CA LYS A 398 25.27 -7.49 26.11
C LYS A 398 25.26 -8.36 27.38
N MET A 399 24.10 -8.73 27.91
CA MET A 399 24.01 -9.47 29.17
C MET A 399 24.17 -10.98 28.97
N GLU A 400 25.03 -11.61 29.78
CA GLU A 400 25.12 -13.07 29.93
C GLU A 400 24.43 -13.57 31.21
N SER A 401 23.16 -13.93 31.06
CA SER A 401 22.38 -14.84 31.93
C SER A 401 22.05 -14.43 33.38
N LEU A 402 20.80 -14.68 33.77
CA LEU A 402 20.44 -15.41 35.00
C LEU A 402 18.96 -15.85 34.97
N LEU A 403 18.67 -17.11 35.30
CA LEU A 403 17.37 -17.78 35.05
C LEU A 403 16.33 -17.62 36.17
N ARG A 404 15.03 -17.62 35.80
CA ARG A 404 13.89 -18.11 36.60
C ARG A 404 12.67 -18.46 35.70
N ARG A 405 11.71 -19.24 36.21
CA ARG A 405 10.57 -19.88 35.49
C ARG A 405 9.20 -19.57 36.12
N CYS A 406 8.13 -19.69 35.31
CA CYS A 406 6.72 -20.12 35.57
C CYS A 406 5.75 -19.31 34.66
N LEU A 407 4.95 -19.88 33.74
CA LEU A 407 3.80 -20.84 33.76
C LEU A 407 2.47 -20.11 33.42
N SER A 408 1.45 -20.82 32.88
CA SER A 408 0.41 -20.22 32.00
C SER A 408 -1.00 -20.84 32.09
N ILE A 409 -2.09 -20.05 31.91
CA ILE A 409 -3.51 -20.48 31.80
C ILE A 409 -4.26 -19.61 30.73
N SER A 410 -5.41 -20.03 30.17
CA SER A 410 -5.99 -19.42 28.94
C SER A 410 -7.54 -19.50 28.69
N LYS A 411 -8.13 -18.40 28.16
CA LYS A 411 -9.31 -18.30 27.22
C LYS A 411 -10.71 -18.80 27.75
N PRO A 412 -11.88 -18.67 27.04
CA PRO A 412 -12.25 -17.97 25.77
C PRO A 412 -13.60 -17.15 25.70
N LYS A 413 -13.73 -16.26 24.66
CA LYS A 413 -14.89 -15.92 23.74
C LYS A 413 -16.33 -15.56 24.22
N HIS A 414 -16.98 -14.60 23.51
CA HIS A 414 -18.25 -14.77 22.72
C HIS A 414 -18.54 -13.56 21.76
N THR A 415 -19.73 -13.44 21.11
CA THR A 415 -19.85 -12.96 19.68
C THR A 415 -21.11 -12.17 19.20
N LEU A 416 -20.91 -11.14 18.33
CA LEU A 416 -21.79 -10.62 17.22
C LEU A 416 -23.18 -9.95 17.54
N PRO A 417 -23.94 -9.28 16.61
CA PRO A 417 -23.67 -8.69 15.26
C PRO A 417 -24.25 -7.25 14.91
N ILE A 418 -23.64 -6.58 13.91
CA ILE A 418 -24.17 -5.82 12.71
C ILE A 418 -25.53 -5.04 12.70
N ILE A 419 -25.57 -3.81 12.10
CA ILE A 419 -26.57 -3.35 11.05
C ILE A 419 -26.22 -2.00 10.34
N LYS A 420 -26.55 -1.93 9.02
CA LYS A 420 -26.68 -0.83 7.99
C LYS A 420 -26.12 0.60 8.29
N ARG A 421 -25.22 1.19 7.47
CA ARG A 421 -25.35 1.79 6.10
C ARG A 421 -26.18 3.10 6.06
N HIS A 422 -25.88 4.12 5.23
CA HIS A 422 -24.91 4.27 4.11
C HIS A 422 -23.75 5.24 4.52
N LEU A 423 -22.97 5.99 3.69
CA LEU A 423 -22.85 6.21 2.23
C LEU A 423 -21.43 6.77 1.91
N GLY A 424 -20.90 6.55 0.69
CA GLY A 424 -19.82 7.32 0.06
C GLY A 424 -18.39 6.85 0.31
N SER A 425 -17.70 6.37 -0.73
CA SER A 425 -16.24 6.41 -0.79
C SER A 425 -15.80 7.80 -1.23
N HIS A 426 -14.52 8.12 -1.07
CA HIS A 426 -13.88 9.31 -1.63
C HIS A 426 -12.45 8.89 -2.00
N ASN A 427 -12.11 8.88 -3.30
CA ASN A 427 -10.72 8.81 -3.72
C ASN A 427 -10.16 10.25 -3.76
N ILE A 428 -9.12 10.51 -2.99
CA ILE A 428 -8.58 11.88 -2.81
C ILE A 428 -7.29 12.12 -3.61
N ASN A 429 -6.68 11.05 -4.15
CA ASN A 429 -5.40 11.11 -4.85
C ASN A 429 -5.47 12.05 -6.06
N HIS A 430 -6.57 12.04 -6.82
CA HIS A 430 -6.78 12.92 -7.97
C HIS A 430 -6.73 14.43 -7.66
N ILE A 431 -7.15 14.87 -6.46
CA ILE A 431 -7.04 16.29 -6.04
C ILE A 431 -5.76 16.63 -5.27
N MET A 432 -4.86 15.65 -5.06
CA MET A 432 -3.54 15.91 -4.50
C MET A 432 -2.71 16.76 -5.47
N ASN A 433 -1.79 17.56 -4.93
CA ASN A 433 -1.06 18.55 -5.71
C ASN A 433 -0.04 17.91 -6.67
N LYS A 434 -0.49 17.60 -7.90
CA LYS A 434 0.33 16.95 -8.93
C LYS A 434 1.57 17.78 -9.33
N LYS A 435 1.61 19.10 -9.13
CA LYS A 435 2.82 19.93 -9.32
C LYS A 435 3.88 19.69 -8.22
N VAL A 436 3.45 19.35 -7.01
CA VAL A 436 4.37 18.94 -5.93
C VAL A 436 4.91 17.53 -6.22
N LEU A 437 4.06 16.61 -6.66
CA LEU A 437 4.49 15.29 -7.14
C LEU A 437 5.54 15.39 -8.26
N ASP A 438 5.26 16.19 -9.28
CA ASP A 438 6.13 16.49 -10.42
C ASP A 438 7.48 17.15 -10.01
N ARG A 439 7.54 17.90 -8.90
CA ARG A 439 8.82 18.38 -8.33
C ARG A 439 9.69 17.23 -7.85
N TYR A 440 9.12 16.27 -7.13
CA TYR A 440 9.85 15.15 -6.52
C TYR A 440 10.11 14.00 -7.51
N LEU A 441 9.23 13.78 -8.50
CA LEU A 441 9.47 12.91 -9.66
C LEU A 441 10.78 13.23 -10.38
N ARG A 442 11.13 14.52 -10.51
CA ARG A 442 12.38 15.01 -11.11
C ARG A 442 13.52 15.23 -10.09
N LEU A 443 13.62 14.39 -9.07
CA LEU A 443 14.86 14.25 -8.30
C LEU A 443 15.73 13.15 -8.93
N PRO A 444 17.03 13.42 -9.19
CA PRO A 444 17.93 12.38 -9.67
C PRO A 444 18.15 11.35 -8.56
N LEU A 445 17.78 10.10 -8.83
CA LEU A 445 18.02 8.97 -7.92
C LEU A 445 19.46 8.43 -8.11
N PRO A 446 20.01 7.71 -7.13
CA PRO A 446 21.29 7.02 -7.30
C PRO A 446 21.22 6.04 -8.48
N CYS A 447 22.24 6.04 -9.35
CA CYS A 447 22.25 5.22 -10.58
C CYS A 447 22.22 3.70 -10.32
N ASN A 448 22.54 3.27 -9.10
CA ASN A 448 22.50 1.90 -8.61
C ASN A 448 21.32 1.66 -7.65
N LYS A 449 20.21 2.39 -7.78
CA LYS A 449 19.00 2.20 -6.96
C LYS A 449 17.73 2.35 -7.82
N ILE A 450 16.87 1.34 -7.79
CA ILE A 450 15.55 1.39 -8.41
C ILE A 450 14.45 1.14 -7.38
N LEU A 451 13.32 1.82 -7.54
CA LEU A 451 12.03 1.39 -7.00
C LEU A 451 11.52 0.19 -7.83
N ALA A 452 11.09 -0.86 -7.14
CA ALA A 452 10.44 -2.03 -7.73
C ALA A 452 9.12 -2.33 -7.00
N THR A 453 8.00 -2.21 -7.70
CA THR A 453 6.67 -2.48 -7.15
C THR A 453 6.33 -3.96 -7.27
N TYR A 454 6.26 -4.68 -6.16
CA TYR A 454 5.81 -6.06 -6.13
C TYR A 454 4.28 -6.07 -6.10
N VAL A 455 3.64 -6.72 -7.09
CA VAL A 455 2.18 -6.79 -7.22
C VAL A 455 1.65 -8.23 -7.23
N TRP A 456 0.50 -8.45 -6.60
CA TRP A 456 -0.11 -9.78 -6.47
C TRP A 456 -1.63 -9.72 -6.33
N ILE A 457 -2.29 -10.86 -6.49
CA ILE A 457 -3.74 -11.04 -6.32
C ILE A 457 -4.02 -11.45 -4.87
N ASP A 458 -5.01 -10.84 -4.22
CA ASP A 458 -5.31 -11.12 -2.81
C ASP A 458 -6.26 -12.32 -2.59
N GLY A 459 -6.73 -12.49 -1.35
CA GLY A 459 -7.66 -13.57 -0.98
C GLY A 459 -9.10 -13.38 -1.48
N SER A 460 -9.41 -12.33 -2.26
CA SER A 460 -10.70 -12.13 -2.94
C SER A 460 -10.76 -12.72 -4.34
N GLY A 461 -9.61 -13.03 -4.96
CA GLY A 461 -9.52 -13.49 -6.35
C GLY A 461 -9.77 -12.42 -7.43
N VAL A 462 -10.06 -11.16 -7.02
CA VAL A 462 -10.38 -10.05 -7.95
C VAL A 462 -9.48 -8.84 -7.72
N ASN A 463 -9.19 -8.50 -6.46
CA ASN A 463 -8.40 -7.33 -6.13
C ASN A 463 -6.90 -7.63 -6.18
N MET A 464 -6.14 -6.75 -6.83
CA MET A 464 -4.69 -6.72 -6.75
C MET A 464 -4.19 -5.81 -5.62
N ARG A 465 -2.94 -6.06 -5.22
CA ARG A 465 -2.20 -5.36 -4.16
C ARG A 465 -0.80 -4.99 -4.65
N CYS A 466 -0.19 -3.99 -4.03
CA CYS A 466 1.14 -3.48 -4.36
C CYS A 466 1.91 -3.01 -3.13
N LYS A 467 3.23 -3.22 -3.13
CA LYS A 467 4.17 -2.51 -2.26
C LYS A 467 5.55 -2.39 -2.88
N ASP A 468 6.34 -1.42 -2.41
CA ASP A 468 7.56 -0.96 -3.08
C ASP A 468 8.81 -1.33 -2.29
N ARG A 469 9.75 -2.01 -2.95
CA ARG A 469 11.09 -2.34 -2.44
C ARG A 469 12.14 -1.61 -3.26
N ILE A 470 13.24 -1.21 -2.62
CA ILE A 470 14.42 -0.72 -3.34
C ILE A 470 15.32 -1.90 -3.73
N LEU A 471 15.76 -1.93 -4.98
CA LEU A 471 16.74 -2.89 -5.53
C LEU A 471 17.97 -2.14 -6.05
N ASP A 472 19.14 -2.81 -6.06
CA ASP A 472 20.40 -2.21 -6.52
C ASP A 472 20.57 -2.17 -8.06
N CYS A 473 19.71 -2.91 -8.77
CA CYS A 473 19.69 -2.96 -10.24
C CYS A 473 18.32 -3.42 -10.77
N VAL A 474 18.13 -3.31 -12.08
CA VAL A 474 16.95 -3.86 -12.78
C VAL A 474 17.07 -5.38 -12.86
N PRO A 475 16.11 -6.16 -12.32
CA PRO A 475 16.11 -7.60 -12.49
C PRO A 475 15.75 -7.96 -13.94
N TYR A 476 16.69 -8.55 -14.67
CA TYR A 476 16.53 -8.93 -16.08
C TYR A 476 15.58 -10.12 -16.30
N SER A 477 15.22 -10.84 -15.23
CA SER A 477 14.25 -11.94 -15.23
C SER A 477 13.52 -11.99 -13.88
N PRO A 478 12.39 -12.71 -13.77
CA PRO A 478 11.72 -12.92 -12.49
C PRO A 478 12.62 -13.62 -11.46
N ASP A 479 13.39 -14.62 -11.86
CA ASP A 479 14.28 -15.37 -10.95
C ASP A 479 15.46 -14.52 -10.42
N ALA A 480 15.82 -13.44 -11.12
CA ALA A 480 16.79 -12.45 -10.65
C ALA A 480 16.21 -11.47 -9.60
N ALA A 481 14.87 -11.36 -9.49
CA ALA A 481 14.24 -10.53 -8.48
C ALA A 481 14.13 -11.29 -7.13
N PRO A 482 14.50 -10.68 -5.99
CA PRO A 482 14.46 -11.38 -4.71
C PRO A 482 13.02 -11.60 -4.23
N ASN A 483 12.70 -12.81 -3.75
CA ASN A 483 11.47 -13.09 -3.01
C ASN A 483 11.25 -12.11 -1.85
N TRP A 484 9.99 -11.88 -1.46
CA TRP A 484 9.65 -10.97 -0.36
C TRP A 484 8.49 -11.52 0.49
N ALA A 485 8.40 -11.11 1.74
CA ALA A 485 7.32 -11.46 2.64
C ALA A 485 6.32 -10.28 2.77
N PHE A 486 5.06 -10.60 3.03
CA PHE A 486 4.00 -9.63 3.30
C PHE A 486 2.99 -10.21 4.31
N ASP A 487 2.04 -9.39 4.77
CA ASP A 487 0.98 -9.87 5.65
C ASP A 487 -0.12 -10.64 4.90
N GLY A 488 -0.24 -11.93 5.18
CA GLY A 488 -1.34 -12.75 4.70
C GLY A 488 -2.66 -12.52 5.43
N SER A 489 -2.71 -12.03 6.68
CA SER A 489 -4.01 -11.87 7.37
C SER A 489 -4.81 -10.67 6.85
N SER A 490 -4.16 -9.54 6.57
CA SER A 490 -4.81 -8.37 5.96
C SER A 490 -5.24 -8.60 4.51
N THR A 491 -4.57 -9.48 3.75
CA THR A 491 -5.07 -9.88 2.42
C THR A 491 -6.14 -10.98 2.48
N GLY A 492 -6.25 -11.70 3.61
CA GLY A 492 -7.14 -12.86 3.77
C GLY A 492 -6.58 -14.15 3.15
N GLN A 493 -5.26 -14.25 3.04
CA GLN A 493 -4.53 -15.40 2.48
C GLN A 493 -3.85 -16.26 3.58
N ALA A 494 -3.73 -15.74 4.81
CA ALA A 494 -3.27 -16.44 5.99
C ALA A 494 -4.07 -16.06 7.26
N THR A 495 -3.79 -16.73 8.38
CA THR A 495 -4.30 -16.36 9.72
C THR A 495 -3.26 -15.55 10.48
N THR A 496 -3.68 -14.67 11.40
CA THR A 496 -2.77 -13.74 12.10
C THR A 496 -1.73 -14.44 12.99
N ASP A 497 -2.01 -15.67 13.43
CA ASP A 497 -1.09 -16.55 14.17
C ASP A 497 -0.12 -17.35 13.29
N ASN A 498 -0.21 -17.23 11.96
CA ASN A 498 0.68 -17.87 10.98
C ASN A 498 0.78 -17.01 9.69
N SER A 499 0.94 -15.70 9.87
CA SER A 499 0.66 -14.66 8.87
C SER A 499 1.64 -14.59 7.70
N ASP A 500 2.92 -14.92 7.94
CA ASP A 500 4.01 -14.74 6.98
C ASP A 500 3.74 -15.47 5.66
N THR A 501 3.48 -14.68 4.62
CA THR A 501 3.16 -15.14 3.27
C THR A 501 4.19 -14.63 2.28
N THR A 502 4.55 -15.46 1.29
CA THR A 502 5.67 -15.19 0.37
C THR A 502 5.17 -14.73 -1.00
N LEU A 503 5.74 -13.63 -1.49
CA LEU A 503 5.72 -13.23 -2.89
C LEU A 503 6.92 -13.86 -3.59
N LYS A 504 6.64 -14.67 -4.61
CA LYS A 504 7.62 -15.20 -5.55
C LYS A 504 7.43 -14.48 -6.90
N PRO A 505 8.42 -13.74 -7.43
CA PRO A 505 8.34 -13.12 -8.74
C PRO A 505 7.97 -14.11 -9.86
N ALA A 506 7.21 -13.61 -10.84
CA ALA A 506 6.58 -14.40 -11.89
C ALA A 506 6.74 -13.76 -13.29
N ALA A 507 6.67 -12.43 -13.36
CA ALA A 507 6.95 -11.62 -14.56
C ALA A 507 7.46 -10.23 -14.14
N VAL A 508 8.27 -9.58 -14.98
CA VAL A 508 8.84 -8.24 -14.75
C VAL A 508 8.42 -7.33 -15.91
N TYR A 509 7.94 -6.13 -15.57
CA TYR A 509 7.41 -5.12 -16.49
C TYR A 509 8.06 -3.77 -16.21
N ARG A 510 8.10 -2.87 -17.20
CA ARG A 510 8.52 -1.47 -16.97
C ARG A 510 7.43 -0.72 -16.22
N ASP A 511 7.80 0.19 -15.33
CA ASP A 511 6.85 0.99 -14.54
C ASP A 511 6.40 2.25 -15.31
N PRO A 512 5.14 2.34 -15.80
CA PRO A 512 4.67 3.52 -16.54
C PRO A 512 4.36 4.73 -15.64
N PHE A 513 4.36 4.57 -14.31
CA PHE A 513 4.11 5.64 -13.35
C PHE A 513 5.40 6.34 -12.90
N ARG A 514 6.52 5.62 -12.95
CA ARG A 514 7.84 6.13 -12.55
C ARG A 514 8.87 6.19 -13.68
N ALA A 515 8.57 5.56 -14.83
CA ALA A 515 9.43 5.38 -16.00
C ALA A 515 10.73 4.59 -15.71
N ASP A 516 11.54 4.36 -16.75
CA ASP A 516 12.83 3.68 -16.61
C ASP A 516 13.74 4.43 -15.62
N PRO A 517 14.51 3.74 -14.76
CA PRO A 517 14.76 2.28 -14.73
C PRO A 517 13.81 1.50 -13.80
N HIS A 518 12.64 2.01 -13.45
CA HIS A 518 11.75 1.38 -12.48
C HIS A 518 10.89 0.26 -13.08
N VAL A 519 10.53 -0.72 -12.23
CA VAL A 519 9.82 -1.93 -12.66
C VAL A 519 8.63 -2.28 -11.78
N ILE A 520 7.65 -2.96 -12.38
CA ILE A 520 6.57 -3.65 -11.68
C ILE A 520 6.84 -5.16 -11.80
N ILE A 521 6.78 -5.86 -10.68
CA ILE A 521 7.08 -7.30 -10.57
C ILE A 521 5.79 -8.02 -10.17
N LEU A 522 5.21 -8.75 -11.11
CA LEU A 522 4.06 -9.61 -10.85
C LEU A 522 4.52 -10.84 -10.06
N CYS A 523 3.79 -11.21 -9.01
CA CYS A 523 4.18 -12.27 -8.08
C CYS A 523 3.11 -13.35 -7.90
N GLU A 524 3.56 -14.59 -7.79
CA GLU A 524 2.81 -15.68 -7.18
C GLU A 524 2.77 -15.55 -5.66
N VAL A 525 1.68 -16.04 -5.05
CA VAL A 525 1.50 -16.07 -3.59
C VAL A 525 1.66 -17.50 -3.07
N LEU A 526 2.62 -17.70 -2.17
CA LEU A 526 2.94 -19.00 -1.56
C LEU A 526 2.78 -18.96 -0.03
N LEU A 527 2.11 -19.99 0.50
CA LEU A 527 1.73 -20.15 1.91
C LEU A 527 2.62 -21.18 2.63
N GLY A 528 3.01 -20.85 3.87
CA GLY A 528 3.63 -21.77 4.81
C GLY A 528 5.06 -22.22 4.46
N ASP A 529 5.64 -23.05 5.32
CA ASP A 529 7.03 -23.53 5.20
C ASP A 529 7.23 -24.42 3.95
N ALA A 530 6.15 -25.02 3.42
CA ALA A 530 6.16 -25.90 2.26
C ALA A 530 5.99 -25.19 0.91
N GLY A 531 5.90 -23.85 0.88
CA GLY A 531 5.79 -23.07 -0.36
C GLY A 531 4.50 -23.35 -1.17
N LYS A 532 3.42 -23.78 -0.51
CA LYS A 532 2.18 -24.20 -1.18
C LYS A 532 1.50 -23.00 -1.85
N PRO A 533 1.08 -23.07 -3.13
CA PRO A 533 0.27 -22.02 -3.76
C PRO A 533 -0.97 -21.65 -2.92
N ALA A 534 -1.24 -20.34 -2.81
CA ALA A 534 -2.46 -19.84 -2.17
C ALA A 534 -3.72 -20.32 -2.91
N ALA A 535 -4.86 -20.35 -2.22
CA ALA A 535 -6.13 -20.79 -2.81
C ALA A 535 -6.61 -19.92 -4.00
N THR A 536 -6.10 -18.69 -4.12
CA THR A 536 -6.32 -17.78 -5.27
C THR A 536 -5.17 -17.78 -6.29
N ASN A 537 -4.08 -18.55 -6.09
CA ASN A 537 -3.04 -18.73 -7.11
C ASN A 537 -3.48 -19.78 -8.15
N HIS A 538 -4.31 -19.37 -9.10
CA HIS A 538 -4.63 -20.17 -10.28
C HIS A 538 -3.55 -20.09 -11.38
N ARG A 539 -2.56 -19.18 -11.26
CA ARG A 539 -1.45 -19.05 -12.22
C ARG A 539 -0.69 -20.36 -12.38
N ASN A 540 -0.36 -21.04 -11.28
CA ASN A 540 0.33 -22.34 -11.32
C ASN A 540 -0.44 -23.37 -12.16
N PHE A 541 -1.77 -23.49 -11.96
CA PHE A 541 -2.63 -24.40 -12.72
C PHE A 541 -2.69 -24.05 -14.22
N CYS A 542 -2.77 -22.76 -14.56
CA CYS A 542 -2.73 -22.33 -15.96
C CYS A 542 -1.36 -22.63 -16.60
N ASN A 543 -0.26 -22.30 -15.90
CA ASN A 543 1.10 -22.46 -16.40
C ASN A 543 1.51 -23.92 -16.57
N GLU A 544 1.10 -24.80 -15.65
CA GLU A 544 1.26 -26.26 -15.78
C GLU A 544 0.63 -26.78 -17.07
N LEU A 545 -0.61 -26.36 -17.38
CA LEU A 545 -1.28 -26.72 -18.63
C LEU A 545 -0.65 -26.06 -19.86
N CYS A 546 -0.11 -24.84 -19.76
CA CYS A 546 0.62 -24.19 -20.85
C CYS A 546 1.88 -24.99 -21.24
N GLU A 547 2.62 -25.52 -20.26
CA GLU A 547 3.82 -26.32 -20.53
C GLU A 547 3.48 -27.74 -20.98
N ILE A 548 2.45 -28.39 -20.42
CA ILE A 548 1.95 -29.70 -20.91
C ILE A 548 1.52 -29.61 -22.39
N HIS A 549 0.83 -28.53 -22.77
CA HIS A 549 0.29 -28.33 -24.11
C HIS A 549 1.15 -27.42 -25.00
N LYS A 550 2.43 -27.22 -24.67
CA LYS A 550 3.34 -26.30 -25.37
C LYS A 550 3.44 -26.55 -26.87
N ALA A 551 3.41 -27.83 -27.29
CA ALA A 551 3.43 -28.23 -28.70
C ALA A 551 2.13 -27.91 -29.48
N GLU A 552 1.01 -27.70 -28.77
CA GLU A 552 -0.24 -27.20 -29.34
C GLU A 552 -0.24 -25.65 -29.46
N GLU A 553 0.80 -24.93 -29.00
CA GLU A 553 0.90 -23.46 -29.07
C GLU A 553 -0.41 -22.74 -28.68
N PRO A 554 -0.93 -22.94 -27.46
CA PRO A 554 -2.19 -22.35 -27.03
C PRO A 554 -2.09 -20.82 -27.05
N TRP A 555 -2.96 -20.16 -27.82
CA TRP A 555 -3.07 -18.70 -27.89
C TRP A 555 -4.36 -18.24 -27.23
N PHE A 556 -4.28 -17.14 -26.48
CA PHE A 556 -5.43 -16.50 -25.83
C PHE A 556 -5.50 -15.02 -26.20
N GLY A 557 -6.70 -14.54 -26.57
CA GLY A 557 -7.02 -13.12 -26.72
C GLY A 557 -8.18 -12.76 -25.79
N LEU A 558 -7.93 -11.88 -24.83
CA LEU A 558 -8.79 -11.64 -23.67
C LEU A 558 -9.42 -10.24 -23.79
N GLU A 559 -10.75 -10.19 -23.94
CA GLU A 559 -11.55 -8.97 -24.09
C GLU A 559 -12.12 -8.58 -22.73
N GLN A 560 -11.52 -7.63 -22.00
CA GLN A 560 -11.99 -7.19 -20.68
C GLN A 560 -12.94 -6.00 -20.80
N GLU A 561 -14.25 -6.25 -20.66
CA GLU A 561 -15.25 -5.19 -20.47
C GLU A 561 -15.18 -4.67 -19.01
N TYR A 562 -15.33 -3.36 -18.82
CA TYR A 562 -15.30 -2.71 -17.50
C TYR A 562 -16.24 -1.51 -17.43
N THR A 563 -16.59 -1.07 -16.22
CA THR A 563 -17.44 0.11 -15.99
C THR A 563 -16.72 1.15 -15.16
N MET A 564 -16.68 2.40 -15.63
CA MET A 564 -16.11 3.54 -14.91
C MET A 564 -17.15 4.15 -13.95
N LEU A 565 -16.72 4.38 -12.71
CA LEU A 565 -17.50 4.99 -11.64
C LEU A 565 -16.85 6.32 -11.21
N ASP A 566 -17.68 7.28 -10.83
CA ASP A 566 -17.28 8.53 -10.21
C ASP A 566 -16.98 8.31 -8.71
N ILE A 567 -16.40 9.29 -8.01
CA ILE A 567 -15.93 9.16 -6.62
C ILE A 567 -17.01 8.77 -5.60
N ASP A 568 -18.29 8.93 -5.93
CA ASP A 568 -19.43 8.54 -5.10
C ASP A 568 -19.91 7.10 -5.33
N GLY A 569 -19.29 6.37 -6.26
CA GLY A 569 -19.66 5.03 -6.69
C GLY A 569 -20.83 4.97 -7.68
N TRP A 570 -21.28 6.11 -8.22
CA TRP A 570 -22.25 6.16 -9.32
C TRP A 570 -21.56 6.12 -10.68
N GLY A 571 -22.30 5.83 -11.76
CA GLY A 571 -21.72 5.76 -13.11
C GLY A 571 -21.07 7.07 -13.54
N LEU A 572 -19.88 7.00 -14.14
CA LEU A 572 -19.14 8.20 -14.55
C LEU A 572 -19.94 9.02 -15.58
N GLY A 573 -20.24 10.27 -15.23
CA GLY A 573 -21.07 11.16 -16.06
C GLY A 573 -22.56 10.77 -16.12
N TRP A 574 -23.04 9.85 -15.28
CA TRP A 574 -24.47 9.58 -15.13
C TRP A 574 -25.14 10.65 -14.24
N PRO A 575 -26.44 10.96 -14.44
CA PRO A 575 -27.13 11.94 -13.62
C PRO A 575 -27.13 11.56 -12.13
N LYS A 576 -26.69 12.49 -11.28
CA LYS A 576 -26.62 12.30 -9.83
C LYS A 576 -28.01 12.14 -9.20
N GLY A 577 -28.07 11.50 -8.03
CA GLY A 577 -29.32 11.18 -7.35
C GLY A 577 -29.98 9.88 -7.84
N GLY A 578 -29.24 9.00 -8.53
CA GLY A 578 -29.77 7.71 -9.03
C GLY A 578 -30.40 7.77 -10.42
N GLY A 579 -30.18 8.86 -11.17
CA GLY A 579 -30.69 9.03 -12.52
C GLY A 579 -29.87 8.27 -13.58
N PHE A 580 -30.51 8.02 -14.72
CA PHE A 580 -29.95 7.27 -15.85
C PHE A 580 -29.64 8.20 -17.03
N PRO A 581 -28.57 7.95 -17.81
CA PRO A 581 -28.28 8.73 -19.00
C PRO A 581 -29.40 8.57 -20.05
N ALA A 582 -29.91 9.68 -20.59
CA ALA A 582 -31.01 9.72 -21.57
C ALA A 582 -30.59 9.26 -22.99
N VAL A 583 -29.54 8.44 -23.10
CA VAL A 583 -28.89 8.04 -24.36
C VAL A 583 -29.32 6.62 -24.72
N LYS A 584 -29.76 6.39 -25.96
CA LYS A 584 -29.91 5.03 -26.48
C LYS A 584 -28.51 4.40 -26.58
N TYR A 585 -28.25 3.36 -25.78
CA TYR A 585 -26.94 2.71 -25.63
C TYR A 585 -26.24 2.30 -26.94
N GLN A 586 -27.00 2.06 -28.02
CA GLN A 586 -26.46 1.86 -29.38
C GLN A 586 -25.53 2.98 -29.89
N TYR A 587 -25.58 4.18 -29.30
CA TYR A 587 -24.71 5.31 -29.68
C TYR A 587 -23.47 5.46 -28.79
N SER A 588 -23.37 4.72 -27.67
CA SER A 588 -22.15 4.69 -26.84
C SER A 588 -21.09 3.75 -27.42
N TYR A 589 -21.53 2.65 -28.06
CA TYR A 589 -20.64 1.68 -28.69
C TYR A 589 -19.78 2.35 -29.78
N CYS A 590 -18.46 2.35 -29.60
CA CYS A 590 -17.49 3.09 -30.42
C CYS A 590 -17.81 4.60 -30.56
N GLY A 591 -18.50 5.20 -29.58
CA GLY A 591 -18.97 6.58 -29.61
C GLY A 591 -17.86 7.64 -29.60
N VAL A 592 -18.11 8.77 -30.27
CA VAL A 592 -17.21 9.91 -30.38
C VAL A 592 -17.94 11.20 -29.99
N GLY A 593 -17.28 12.03 -29.17
CA GLY A 593 -17.84 13.28 -28.64
C GLY A 593 -18.52 13.13 -27.26
N ALA A 594 -18.48 14.20 -26.47
CA ALA A 594 -18.82 14.20 -25.04
C ALA A 594 -20.28 13.85 -24.67
N LYS A 595 -21.18 13.72 -25.66
CA LYS A 595 -22.56 13.25 -25.48
C LYS A 595 -22.68 11.72 -25.47
N TYR A 596 -21.70 11.03 -26.06
CA TYR A 596 -21.79 9.61 -26.42
C TYR A 596 -20.83 8.73 -25.62
N ILE A 597 -19.71 9.29 -25.15
CA ILE A 597 -18.69 8.56 -24.41
C ILE A 597 -18.11 9.41 -23.27
N ALA A 598 -17.78 8.77 -22.15
CA ALA A 598 -17.15 9.39 -20.98
C ALA A 598 -15.87 8.62 -20.61
N GLY A 599 -14.87 9.29 -20.04
CA GLY A 599 -13.63 8.65 -19.55
C GLY A 599 -12.63 8.20 -20.62
N ARG A 600 -12.70 8.75 -21.85
CA ARG A 600 -11.76 8.45 -22.95
C ARG A 600 -10.31 8.61 -22.54
N ASP A 601 -9.99 9.69 -21.83
CA ASP A 601 -8.66 10.01 -21.34
C ASP A 601 -8.07 8.90 -20.45
N LEU A 602 -8.91 8.26 -19.62
CA LEU A 602 -8.51 7.12 -18.78
C LEU A 602 -8.13 5.91 -19.65
N SER A 603 -8.95 5.60 -20.65
CA SER A 603 -8.72 4.48 -21.57
C SER A 603 -7.47 4.70 -22.43
N GLU A 604 -7.27 5.90 -22.98
CA GLU A 604 -6.11 6.21 -23.81
C GLU A 604 -4.80 6.35 -23.01
N ALA A 605 -4.87 6.81 -21.75
CA ALA A 605 -3.75 6.72 -20.82
C ALA A 605 -3.41 5.26 -20.49
N HIS A 606 -4.42 4.42 -20.26
CA HIS A 606 -4.25 2.99 -20.00
C HIS A 606 -3.61 2.25 -21.17
N SER A 607 -4.03 2.50 -22.42
CA SER A 607 -3.37 1.90 -23.59
C SER A 607 -1.88 2.26 -23.66
N LYS A 608 -1.54 3.55 -23.50
CA LYS A 608 -0.15 4.05 -23.57
C LYS A 608 0.71 3.50 -22.44
N ALA A 609 0.19 3.44 -21.23
CA ALA A 609 0.88 2.87 -20.06
C ALA A 609 1.10 1.35 -20.20
N SER A 610 0.12 0.62 -20.73
CA SER A 610 0.22 -0.83 -20.96
C SER A 610 1.26 -1.18 -22.03
N LEU A 611 1.28 -0.42 -23.13
CA LEU A 611 2.29 -0.54 -24.18
C LEU A 611 3.69 -0.18 -23.66
N PHE A 612 3.83 0.85 -22.83
CA PHE A 612 5.11 1.20 -22.18
C PHE A 612 5.61 0.06 -21.27
N ALA A 613 4.71 -0.56 -20.50
CA ALA A 613 5.03 -1.63 -19.57
C ALA A 613 5.51 -2.93 -20.23
N GLY A 614 5.18 -3.16 -21.52
CA GLY A 614 5.47 -4.39 -22.25
C GLY A 614 4.31 -5.40 -22.27
N CYS A 615 3.09 -4.96 -21.97
CA CYS A 615 1.89 -5.79 -22.09
C CYS A 615 1.47 -5.95 -23.57
N ASP A 616 0.95 -7.12 -23.92
CA ASP A 616 0.45 -7.55 -25.23
C ASP A 616 -0.91 -6.88 -25.54
N TYR A 617 -0.91 -5.55 -25.61
CA TYR A 617 -2.12 -4.72 -25.66
C TYR A 617 -2.58 -4.49 -27.11
N GLU A 618 -3.60 -5.23 -27.53
CA GLU A 618 -4.09 -5.25 -28.92
C GLU A 618 -5.06 -4.09 -29.25
N GLY A 619 -5.77 -3.55 -28.25
CA GLY A 619 -6.75 -2.49 -28.53
C GLY A 619 -7.61 -2.05 -27.35
N SER A 620 -8.50 -1.10 -27.66
CA SER A 620 -9.62 -0.72 -26.79
C SER A 620 -10.82 -0.20 -27.60
N ASN A 621 -12.01 -0.28 -27.03
CA ASN A 621 -13.22 0.33 -27.60
C ASN A 621 -14.21 0.79 -26.51
N GLY A 622 -15.03 1.79 -26.83
CA GLY A 622 -16.14 2.21 -25.97
C GLY A 622 -17.29 1.23 -26.11
N GLU A 623 -17.81 0.72 -25.00
CA GLU A 623 -18.81 -0.36 -25.00
C GLU A 623 -20.25 0.19 -25.08
N VAL A 624 -21.24 -0.71 -25.18
CA VAL A 624 -22.67 -0.38 -25.37
C VAL A 624 -23.22 0.46 -24.21
N MET A 625 -22.91 0.11 -22.96
CA MET A 625 -23.34 0.93 -21.82
C MET A 625 -22.52 2.22 -21.72
N TYR A 626 -23.19 3.34 -21.46
CA TYR A 626 -22.52 4.64 -21.28
C TYR A 626 -21.57 4.59 -20.07
N ALA A 627 -20.31 4.99 -20.29
CA ALA A 627 -19.17 4.81 -19.37
C ALA A 627 -18.70 3.36 -19.14
N CYS A 628 -19.14 2.40 -19.98
CA CYS A 628 -18.42 1.15 -20.18
C CYS A 628 -17.43 1.26 -21.34
N TRP A 629 -16.37 0.46 -21.21
CA TRP A 629 -15.28 0.34 -22.17
C TRP A 629 -14.79 -1.11 -22.15
N GLU A 630 -14.01 -1.47 -23.16
CA GLU A 630 -13.33 -2.74 -23.28
C GLU A 630 -11.86 -2.49 -23.68
N TRP A 631 -10.94 -3.30 -23.15
CA TRP A 631 -9.59 -3.43 -23.72
C TRP A 631 -9.27 -4.89 -24.04
N GLN A 632 -8.40 -5.11 -25.02
CA GLN A 632 -7.98 -6.44 -25.44
C GLN A 632 -6.50 -6.70 -25.13
N VAL A 633 -6.21 -7.88 -24.58
CA VAL A 633 -4.84 -8.37 -24.31
C VAL A 633 -4.64 -9.73 -24.95
N GLY A 634 -3.50 -9.95 -25.60
CA GLY A 634 -3.10 -11.26 -26.07
C GLY A 634 -3.09 -11.41 -27.60
N THR A 635 -3.41 -12.62 -28.07
CA THR A 635 -2.89 -13.24 -29.31
C THR A 635 -1.50 -13.86 -29.11
N THR A 636 -0.80 -13.57 -28.02
CA THR A 636 0.37 -14.32 -27.54
C THR A 636 0.06 -15.74 -27.03
N MET A 637 1.12 -16.49 -26.77
CA MET A 637 1.14 -17.91 -26.42
C MET A 637 1.25 -18.15 -24.91
N GLY A 638 0.49 -19.13 -24.41
CA GLY A 638 0.61 -19.64 -23.04
C GLY A 638 0.25 -18.61 -21.96
N ILE A 639 1.06 -18.54 -20.91
CA ILE A 639 0.73 -17.82 -19.67
C ILE A 639 0.69 -16.29 -19.83
N LYS A 640 1.45 -15.72 -20.79
CA LYS A 640 1.65 -14.27 -20.91
C LYS A 640 0.33 -13.49 -21.04
N ALA A 641 -0.64 -13.98 -21.80
CA ALA A 641 -1.93 -13.30 -21.96
C ALA A 641 -2.66 -13.09 -20.61
N ALA A 642 -2.56 -14.05 -19.68
CA ALA A 642 -3.19 -13.96 -18.37
C ALA A 642 -2.34 -13.16 -17.37
N ASP A 643 -1.00 -13.25 -17.44
CA ASP A 643 -0.08 -12.39 -16.68
C ASP A 643 -0.31 -10.91 -17.04
N ASP A 644 -0.37 -10.61 -18.34
CA ASP A 644 -0.58 -9.27 -18.88
C ASP A 644 -2.00 -8.75 -18.62
N MET A 645 -3.04 -9.60 -18.62
CA MET A 645 -4.39 -9.18 -18.26
C MET A 645 -4.45 -8.75 -16.78
N TRP A 646 -3.76 -9.45 -15.89
CA TRP A 646 -3.60 -8.98 -14.51
C TRP A 646 -2.77 -7.70 -14.42
N MET A 647 -1.66 -7.57 -15.18
CA MET A 647 -0.87 -6.34 -15.19
C MET A 647 -1.65 -5.13 -15.72
N THR A 648 -2.44 -5.29 -16.78
CA THR A 648 -3.31 -4.22 -17.31
C THR A 648 -4.44 -3.87 -16.34
N ARG A 649 -5.06 -4.84 -15.65
CA ARG A 649 -5.97 -4.54 -14.51
C ARG A 649 -5.27 -3.72 -13.41
N PHE A 650 -4.00 -3.99 -13.11
CA PHE A 650 -3.22 -3.19 -12.15
C PHE A 650 -2.99 -1.76 -12.66
N ILE A 651 -2.54 -1.60 -13.91
CA ILE A 651 -2.27 -0.29 -14.53
C ILE A 651 -3.57 0.53 -14.59
N MET A 652 -4.71 -0.06 -14.98
CA MET A 652 -6.02 0.59 -15.03
C MET A 652 -6.39 1.23 -13.69
N ALA A 653 -6.43 0.45 -12.60
CA ALA A 653 -6.84 0.96 -11.29
C ALA A 653 -5.80 1.89 -10.64
N ARG A 654 -4.53 1.83 -11.04
CA ARG A 654 -3.52 2.85 -10.69
C ARG A 654 -3.79 4.20 -11.38
N ILE A 655 -4.12 4.20 -12.67
CA ILE A 655 -4.50 5.42 -13.43
C ILE A 655 -5.83 5.98 -12.88
N GLY A 656 -6.76 5.12 -12.46
CA GLY A 656 -7.99 5.52 -11.77
C GLY A 656 -7.75 6.39 -10.53
N GLU A 657 -6.67 6.14 -9.76
CA GLU A 657 -6.28 7.02 -8.64
C GLU A 657 -5.89 8.43 -9.07
N ASP A 658 -5.28 8.59 -10.25
CA ASP A 658 -4.83 9.89 -10.76
C ASP A 658 -5.99 10.72 -11.33
N TYR A 659 -7.00 10.08 -11.93
CA TYR A 659 -8.19 10.74 -12.48
C TYR A 659 -9.36 10.87 -11.49
N GLY A 660 -9.36 10.10 -10.40
CA GLY A 660 -10.47 10.05 -9.43
C GLY A 660 -11.61 9.14 -9.86
N ILE A 661 -11.34 8.24 -10.81
CA ILE A 661 -12.32 7.31 -11.39
C ILE A 661 -12.07 5.93 -10.77
N ASP A 662 -13.10 5.33 -10.20
CA ASP A 662 -13.05 3.91 -9.81
C ASP A 662 -13.48 3.02 -10.99
N VAL A 663 -13.00 1.77 -11.01
CA VAL A 663 -13.26 0.83 -12.10
C VAL A 663 -13.79 -0.48 -11.52
N THR A 664 -15.03 -0.83 -11.88
CA THR A 664 -15.64 -2.09 -11.47
C THR A 664 -15.66 -3.11 -12.60
N TYR A 665 -15.26 -4.34 -12.25
CA TYR A 665 -15.33 -5.55 -13.07
C TYR A 665 -16.59 -6.38 -12.76
N HIS A 666 -17.43 -5.96 -11.81
CA HIS A 666 -18.62 -6.69 -11.37
C HIS A 666 -19.58 -6.98 -12.54
N PRO A 667 -19.94 -8.25 -12.86
CA PRO A 667 -20.59 -8.63 -14.12
C PRO A 667 -21.93 -7.95 -14.46
N LYS A 668 -22.60 -7.30 -13.50
CA LYS A 668 -23.90 -6.63 -13.70
C LYS A 668 -24.08 -5.40 -12.79
N PRO A 669 -23.28 -4.33 -12.96
CA PRO A 669 -23.08 -3.31 -11.91
C PRO A 669 -24.33 -2.47 -11.63
N PHE A 670 -25.11 -2.11 -12.66
CA PHE A 670 -26.38 -1.39 -12.51
C PHE A 670 -27.62 -2.32 -12.56
N GLY A 671 -27.45 -3.62 -12.32
CA GLY A 671 -28.56 -4.57 -12.24
C GLY A 671 -29.22 -4.88 -13.59
N HIS A 672 -30.48 -5.33 -13.55
CA HIS A 672 -31.11 -6.08 -14.65
C HIS A 672 -31.58 -5.24 -15.86
N LEU A 673 -31.70 -3.91 -15.71
CA LEU A 673 -32.20 -3.02 -16.77
C LEU A 673 -31.12 -2.56 -17.77
N HIS A 674 -29.85 -2.76 -17.43
CA HIS A 674 -28.70 -2.25 -18.19
C HIS A 674 -27.86 -3.42 -18.75
N PRO A 675 -26.95 -3.19 -19.70
CA PRO A 675 -25.92 -4.17 -20.06
C PRO A 675 -25.13 -4.65 -18.83
N GLY A 676 -24.54 -5.84 -18.94
CA GLY A 676 -23.54 -6.31 -17.97
C GLY A 676 -22.14 -6.18 -18.55
N ILE A 677 -21.13 -6.70 -17.85
CA ILE A 677 -19.74 -6.75 -18.34
C ILE A 677 -19.15 -8.16 -18.24
N GLY A 678 -18.57 -8.63 -19.34
CA GLY A 678 -17.88 -9.91 -19.50
C GLY A 678 -16.37 -9.80 -19.45
N MET A 679 -15.70 -10.96 -19.54
CA MET A 679 -14.36 -11.03 -20.07
C MET A 679 -14.30 -12.15 -21.12
N HIS A 680 -14.47 -11.83 -22.40
CA HIS A 680 -14.54 -12.87 -23.43
C HIS A 680 -13.15 -13.46 -23.68
N HIS A 681 -13.10 -14.78 -23.88
CA HIS A 681 -11.85 -15.49 -24.09
C HIS A 681 -11.83 -16.09 -25.51
N ASN A 682 -11.09 -15.44 -26.40
CA ASN A 682 -10.69 -16.02 -27.68
C ASN A 682 -9.59 -17.04 -27.43
N PHE A 683 -9.79 -18.30 -27.86
CA PHE A 683 -8.83 -19.38 -27.67
C PHE A 683 -8.60 -20.15 -28.97
N SER A 684 -7.34 -20.51 -29.23
CA SER A 684 -6.96 -21.44 -30.29
C SER A 684 -5.70 -22.23 -29.97
N THR A 685 -5.56 -23.41 -30.59
CA THR A 685 -4.27 -24.11 -30.71
C THR A 685 -3.75 -24.05 -32.14
N LYS A 686 -2.49 -24.46 -32.33
CA LYS A 686 -1.84 -24.68 -33.62
C LYS A 686 -2.73 -25.46 -34.58
N ARG A 687 -3.39 -26.54 -34.11
CA ARG A 687 -4.33 -27.34 -34.91
C ARG A 687 -5.57 -26.55 -35.31
N MET A 688 -6.17 -25.76 -34.41
CA MET A 688 -7.29 -24.88 -34.75
C MET A 688 -6.89 -23.82 -35.79
N ARG A 689 -5.63 -23.35 -35.76
CA ARG A 689 -5.03 -22.39 -36.71
C ARG A 689 -4.45 -23.04 -37.98
N THR A 690 -4.47 -24.37 -38.11
CA THR A 690 -3.96 -25.11 -39.28
C THR A 690 -5.12 -25.58 -40.15
N ALA A 691 -4.93 -25.60 -41.47
CA ALA A 691 -5.89 -26.15 -42.42
C ALA A 691 -5.15 -27.14 -43.35
N PRO A 692 -5.79 -28.23 -43.81
CA PRO A 692 -7.18 -28.61 -43.52
C PRO A 692 -7.39 -29.18 -42.10
N GLY A 693 -8.65 -29.22 -41.67
CA GLY A 693 -9.11 -29.87 -40.43
C GLY A 693 -9.27 -28.97 -39.20
N GLY A 694 -8.82 -27.71 -39.24
CA GLY A 694 -8.85 -26.81 -38.09
C GLY A 694 -10.26 -26.46 -37.62
N TYR A 695 -11.22 -26.29 -38.54
CA TYR A 695 -12.62 -26.04 -38.16
C TYR A 695 -13.28 -27.28 -37.53
N ALA A 696 -12.97 -28.48 -38.02
CA ALA A 696 -13.47 -29.72 -37.43
C ALA A 696 -12.97 -29.93 -35.98
N PHE A 697 -11.72 -29.55 -35.69
CA PHE A 697 -11.18 -29.60 -34.33
C PHE A 697 -11.80 -28.52 -33.40
N ILE A 698 -12.15 -27.34 -33.93
CA ILE A 698 -12.94 -26.34 -33.19
C ILE A 698 -14.32 -26.92 -32.83
N GLU A 699 -15.02 -27.58 -33.75
CA GLU A 699 -16.31 -28.24 -33.43
C GLU A 699 -16.17 -29.39 -32.43
N GLU A 700 -15.05 -30.13 -32.42
CA GLU A 700 -14.74 -31.12 -31.38
C GLU A 700 -14.62 -30.47 -30.00
N CYS A 701 -13.85 -29.38 -29.89
CA CYS A 701 -13.64 -28.67 -28.64
C CYS A 701 -14.92 -27.98 -28.12
N ILE A 702 -15.76 -27.42 -29.00
CA ILE A 702 -17.07 -26.89 -28.63
C ILE A 702 -17.94 -27.98 -27.97
N LYS A 703 -17.97 -29.21 -28.51
CA LYS A 703 -18.70 -30.35 -27.92
C LYS A 703 -18.13 -30.78 -26.56
N LYS A 704 -16.85 -30.51 -26.26
CA LYS A 704 -16.27 -30.72 -24.92
C LYS A 704 -16.67 -29.59 -23.95
N LEU A 705 -16.69 -28.34 -24.41
CA LEU A 705 -17.11 -27.16 -23.64
C LEU A 705 -18.61 -27.14 -23.31
N GLU A 706 -19.43 -27.76 -24.17
CA GLU A 706 -20.86 -28.02 -23.95
C GLU A 706 -21.06 -28.99 -22.79
N LYS A 707 -20.44 -30.18 -22.86
CA LYS A 707 -20.49 -31.21 -21.81
C LYS A 707 -19.98 -30.71 -20.46
N ASN A 708 -19.03 -29.77 -20.46
CA ASN A 708 -18.46 -29.18 -19.25
C ASN A 708 -19.09 -27.81 -18.88
N HIS A 709 -20.19 -27.39 -19.52
CA HIS A 709 -20.76 -26.04 -19.36
C HIS A 709 -20.97 -25.64 -17.89
N MET A 710 -21.73 -26.42 -17.11
CA MET A 710 -21.99 -26.09 -15.71
C MET A 710 -20.80 -26.33 -14.76
N LYS A 711 -19.74 -27.03 -15.20
CA LYS A 711 -18.44 -27.08 -14.49
C LYS A 711 -17.68 -25.77 -14.68
N HIS A 712 -17.70 -25.21 -15.89
CA HIS A 712 -17.09 -23.93 -16.21
C HIS A 712 -17.85 -22.76 -15.57
N MET A 713 -19.19 -22.76 -15.63
CA MET A 713 -20.00 -21.66 -15.10
C MET A 713 -19.75 -21.37 -13.60
N LYS A 714 -19.50 -22.41 -12.80
CA LYS A 714 -19.12 -22.34 -11.37
C LYS A 714 -17.73 -21.75 -11.09
N LYS A 715 -17.01 -21.34 -12.15
CA LYS A 715 -15.63 -20.83 -12.14
C LYS A 715 -15.41 -19.67 -13.11
N TYR A 716 -16.47 -19.20 -13.78
CA TYR A 716 -16.45 -18.19 -14.84
C TYR A 716 -16.88 -16.79 -14.33
N GLY A 717 -16.66 -16.53 -13.05
CA GLY A 717 -16.93 -15.29 -12.32
C GLY A 717 -16.51 -15.49 -10.87
N ASN A 718 -16.34 -14.42 -10.10
CA ASN A 718 -15.98 -14.57 -8.68
C ASN A 718 -17.19 -14.96 -7.81
N ASP A 719 -18.39 -14.54 -8.23
CA ASP A 719 -19.67 -15.01 -7.72
C ASP A 719 -20.50 -15.62 -8.87
N GLU A 720 -21.10 -16.79 -8.62
CA GLU A 720 -22.00 -17.42 -9.60
C GLU A 720 -23.24 -16.54 -9.82
N ALA A 721 -23.75 -15.88 -8.77
CA ALA A 721 -24.96 -15.08 -8.82
C ALA A 721 -24.81 -13.83 -9.71
N THR A 722 -23.65 -13.18 -9.69
CA THR A 722 -23.42 -11.94 -10.46
C THR A 722 -23.30 -12.23 -11.96
N ASN A 723 -22.55 -13.28 -12.35
CA ASN A 723 -22.49 -13.69 -13.76
C ASN A 723 -23.82 -14.33 -14.22
N ARG A 724 -24.60 -14.95 -13.33
CA ARG A 724 -25.99 -15.39 -13.59
C ARG A 724 -26.94 -14.21 -13.82
N MET A 725 -26.76 -13.08 -13.14
CA MET A 725 -27.47 -11.83 -13.44
C MET A 725 -27.05 -11.19 -14.77
N ARG A 726 -25.80 -11.42 -15.24
CA ARG A 726 -25.33 -11.00 -16.57
C ARG A 726 -25.97 -11.85 -17.66
N LEU A 727 -25.70 -13.16 -17.63
CA LEU A 727 -26.08 -14.16 -18.64
C LEU A 727 -27.57 -14.49 -18.59
N SER A 728 -28.36 -13.57 -19.17
CA SER A 728 -29.81 -13.50 -19.05
C SER A 728 -30.55 -13.79 -20.35
N GLY A 729 -29.82 -14.07 -21.45
CA GLY A 729 -30.40 -14.11 -22.80
C GLY A 729 -30.72 -12.73 -23.40
N LYS A 730 -30.48 -11.66 -22.63
CA LYS A 730 -30.62 -10.25 -23.04
C LYS A 730 -29.24 -9.60 -23.17
N PHE A 731 -29.17 -8.39 -23.71
CA PHE A 731 -27.93 -7.60 -23.83
C PHE A 731 -26.76 -8.42 -24.41
N GLU A 732 -27.00 -9.06 -25.55
CA GLU A 732 -26.02 -9.87 -26.29
C GLU A 732 -25.40 -11.05 -25.51
N THR A 733 -26.06 -11.53 -24.45
CA THR A 733 -25.68 -12.75 -23.72
C THR A 733 -26.50 -13.97 -24.09
N ALA A 734 -25.96 -15.17 -23.84
CA ALA A 734 -26.72 -16.40 -23.70
C ALA A 734 -27.33 -16.50 -22.27
N PRO A 735 -28.38 -17.33 -22.03
CA PRO A 735 -28.84 -17.65 -20.68
C PRO A 735 -27.84 -18.53 -19.92
N PHE A 736 -27.59 -18.23 -18.64
CA PHE A 736 -26.56 -18.88 -17.81
C PHE A 736 -26.58 -20.42 -17.85
N ASP A 737 -27.75 -21.03 -17.67
CA ASP A 737 -27.90 -22.49 -17.61
C ASP A 737 -28.02 -23.16 -18.99
N LYS A 738 -27.84 -22.42 -20.09
CA LYS A 738 -27.97 -22.94 -21.46
C LYS A 738 -26.69 -22.75 -22.26
N PHE A 739 -26.12 -23.87 -22.71
CA PHE A 739 -25.07 -23.83 -23.73
C PHE A 739 -25.67 -23.58 -25.11
N SER A 740 -24.94 -22.86 -25.95
CA SER A 740 -25.25 -22.58 -27.33
C SER A 740 -23.98 -22.12 -28.06
N TRP A 741 -23.89 -22.36 -29.36
CA TRP A 741 -22.82 -21.81 -30.19
C TRP A 741 -23.34 -21.35 -31.55
N GLY A 742 -22.60 -20.49 -32.24
CA GLY A 742 -22.99 -20.10 -33.60
C GLY A 742 -22.02 -19.18 -34.34
N VAL A 743 -22.14 -19.19 -35.67
CA VAL A 743 -21.38 -18.31 -36.56
C VAL A 743 -21.98 -16.90 -36.51
N ALA A 744 -21.18 -15.91 -36.10
CA ALA A 744 -21.54 -14.51 -35.91
C ALA A 744 -22.72 -14.22 -34.95
N ASN A 745 -23.20 -15.22 -34.20
CA ASN A 745 -24.26 -15.04 -33.22
C ASN A 745 -23.68 -14.54 -31.88
N ARG A 746 -23.76 -13.22 -31.60
CA ARG A 746 -23.32 -12.68 -30.30
C ARG A 746 -24.13 -13.20 -29.11
N LYS A 747 -25.40 -13.60 -29.28
CA LYS A 747 -26.26 -14.18 -28.23
C LYS A 747 -25.93 -15.65 -27.90
N ALA A 748 -24.93 -16.24 -28.54
CA ALA A 748 -24.47 -17.59 -28.25
C ALA A 748 -23.46 -17.62 -27.10
N SER A 749 -23.31 -18.78 -26.45
CA SER A 749 -22.33 -18.99 -25.38
C SER A 749 -20.90 -19.05 -25.94
N ILE A 750 -20.72 -19.71 -27.10
CA ILE A 750 -19.50 -19.67 -27.91
C ILE A 750 -19.79 -19.03 -29.27
N ARG A 751 -19.01 -18.03 -29.69
CA ARG A 751 -19.13 -17.39 -31.01
C ARG A 751 -17.96 -17.82 -31.91
N LEU A 752 -18.27 -18.02 -33.19
CA LEU A 752 -17.27 -18.19 -34.26
C LEU A 752 -17.40 -17.04 -35.27
N GLN A 753 -16.28 -16.50 -35.76
CA GLN A 753 -16.30 -15.47 -36.79
C GLN A 753 -16.71 -16.04 -38.16
N ARG A 754 -17.37 -15.22 -39.00
CA ARG A 754 -17.94 -15.64 -40.30
C ARG A 754 -16.96 -16.37 -41.22
N HIS A 755 -15.68 -15.98 -41.17
CA HIS A 755 -14.67 -16.50 -42.09
C HIS A 755 -14.10 -17.87 -41.69
N ILE A 756 -14.28 -18.32 -40.44
CA ILE A 756 -13.56 -19.49 -39.89
C ILE A 756 -13.96 -20.77 -40.63
N LYS A 757 -15.26 -21.01 -40.81
CA LYS A 757 -15.76 -22.16 -41.60
C LYS A 757 -15.35 -22.10 -43.09
N LYS A 758 -15.16 -20.90 -43.66
CA LYS A 758 -14.68 -20.73 -45.05
C LYS A 758 -13.16 -20.96 -45.17
N LYS A 759 -12.38 -20.67 -44.14
CA LYS A 759 -10.92 -20.87 -44.11
C LYS A 759 -10.50 -22.27 -43.64
N ASP A 760 -11.42 -23.04 -43.05
CA ASP A 760 -11.16 -24.31 -42.33
C ASP A 760 -10.15 -24.17 -41.16
N LYS A 761 -10.05 -22.96 -40.58
CA LYS A 761 -9.18 -22.64 -39.44
C LYS A 761 -9.54 -21.31 -38.78
N GLY A 762 -9.17 -21.16 -37.50
CA GLY A 762 -9.31 -19.93 -36.72
C GLY A 762 -9.20 -20.17 -35.21
N PHE A 763 -10.12 -19.55 -34.47
CA PHE A 763 -10.23 -19.58 -33.01
C PHE A 763 -11.71 -19.63 -32.60
N MET A 764 -11.99 -19.84 -31.32
CA MET A 764 -13.35 -19.72 -30.76
C MET A 764 -13.40 -18.71 -29.63
N GLU A 765 -14.49 -17.96 -29.56
CA GLU A 765 -14.74 -16.87 -28.60
C GLU A 765 -15.72 -17.38 -27.52
N ASP A 766 -15.22 -17.65 -26.32
CA ASP A 766 -16.07 -18.01 -25.17
C ASP A 766 -16.63 -16.74 -24.51
N ARG A 767 -17.93 -16.51 -24.66
CA ARG A 767 -18.61 -15.30 -24.15
C ARG A 767 -19.11 -15.46 -22.70
N ARG A 768 -18.97 -16.64 -22.12
CA ARG A 768 -19.52 -17.01 -20.81
C ARG A 768 -18.81 -16.38 -19.59
N PRO A 769 -17.49 -16.08 -19.59
CA PRO A 769 -16.85 -15.49 -18.40
C PRO A 769 -17.33 -14.07 -18.12
N GLY A 770 -17.62 -13.77 -16.86
CA GLY A 770 -17.96 -12.44 -16.37
C GLY A 770 -16.73 -11.54 -16.22
N GLY A 771 -16.92 -10.22 -16.18
CA GLY A 771 -15.82 -9.26 -16.07
C GLY A 771 -14.90 -9.48 -14.86
N ASP A 772 -15.42 -10.05 -13.78
CA ASP A 772 -14.72 -10.32 -12.51
C ASP A 772 -13.98 -11.66 -12.45
N CYS A 773 -13.97 -12.45 -13.53
CA CYS A 773 -13.32 -13.76 -13.50
C CYS A 773 -11.77 -13.66 -13.51
N ASP A 774 -11.11 -14.72 -13.05
CA ASP A 774 -9.65 -14.85 -13.09
C ASP A 774 -9.22 -15.43 -14.47
N PRO A 775 -8.43 -14.69 -15.28
CA PRO A 775 -7.98 -15.16 -16.58
C PRO A 775 -7.17 -16.46 -16.49
N TYR A 776 -6.37 -16.69 -15.44
CA TYR A 776 -5.62 -17.95 -15.29
C TYR A 776 -6.57 -19.15 -15.18
N LEU A 777 -7.61 -19.02 -14.37
CA LEU A 777 -8.58 -20.09 -14.12
C LEU A 777 -9.38 -20.41 -15.38
N VAL A 778 -9.80 -19.39 -16.13
CA VAL A 778 -10.56 -19.58 -17.37
C VAL A 778 -9.68 -20.14 -18.49
N CYS A 779 -8.47 -19.61 -18.71
CA CYS A 779 -7.50 -20.14 -19.68
C CYS A 779 -7.13 -21.60 -19.38
N GLY A 780 -6.87 -21.93 -18.11
CA GLY A 780 -6.61 -23.29 -17.65
C GLY A 780 -7.80 -24.23 -17.91
N LEU A 781 -9.03 -23.81 -17.58
CA LEU A 781 -10.24 -24.62 -17.85
C LEU A 781 -10.51 -24.82 -19.35
N LEU A 782 -10.17 -23.84 -20.20
CA LEU A 782 -10.24 -23.98 -21.66
C LEU A 782 -9.26 -25.04 -22.16
N MET A 783 -7.99 -25.01 -21.74
CA MET A 783 -7.01 -26.04 -22.10
C MET A 783 -7.39 -27.42 -21.55
N GLU A 784 -7.73 -27.52 -20.27
CA GLU A 784 -8.15 -28.77 -19.62
C GLU A 784 -9.29 -29.45 -20.40
N THR A 785 -10.34 -28.70 -20.73
CA THR A 785 -11.52 -29.26 -21.39
C THR A 785 -11.30 -29.53 -22.88
N CYS A 786 -10.46 -28.75 -23.56
CA CYS A 786 -10.19 -28.94 -25.00
C CYS A 786 -9.15 -30.03 -25.28
N LEU A 787 -8.08 -30.09 -24.46
CA LEU A 787 -6.85 -30.85 -24.71
C LEU A 787 -6.57 -31.92 -23.64
N GLY A 788 -7.15 -31.82 -22.45
CA GLY A 788 -6.97 -32.76 -21.34
C GLY A 788 -5.98 -32.27 -20.26
N ARG A 789 -5.81 -33.08 -19.20
CA ARG A 789 -4.87 -32.80 -18.09
C ARG A 789 -3.50 -33.48 -18.19
N SER A 790 -3.29 -34.33 -19.20
CA SER A 790 -2.08 -35.14 -19.30
C SER A 790 -1.72 -35.42 -20.76
N GLY A 791 -0.42 -35.48 -21.04
CA GLY A 791 0.10 -35.95 -22.32
C GLY A 791 -0.21 -37.44 -22.48
N GLY A 792 -1.30 -37.74 -23.18
CA GLY A 792 -1.78 -39.10 -23.46
C GLY A 792 -0.92 -39.88 -24.46
N GLY A 793 0.40 -39.95 -24.22
CA GLY A 793 1.34 -40.78 -24.97
C GLY A 793 1.00 -42.25 -24.77
N GLY A 794 0.25 -42.82 -25.72
CA GLY A 794 -0.35 -44.15 -25.63
C GLY A 794 0.63 -45.32 -25.74
N CYS A 795 1.61 -45.41 -24.84
CA CYS A 795 2.42 -46.61 -24.67
C CYS A 795 1.57 -47.72 -24.03
N LYS A 796 0.90 -48.52 -24.87
CA LYS A 796 0.26 -49.77 -24.44
C LYS A 796 1.36 -50.74 -24.01
N ASN A 797 1.60 -50.89 -22.71
CA ASN A 797 2.29 -52.07 -22.20
C ASN A 797 1.39 -53.30 -22.44
N PRO A 798 1.80 -54.28 -23.28
CA PRO A 798 1.08 -55.53 -23.38
C PRO A 798 1.38 -56.38 -22.13
N CYS A 799 0.39 -57.21 -21.74
CA CYS A 799 0.51 -58.26 -20.74
C CYS A 799 0.90 -57.84 -19.31
N ARG A 800 -0.05 -58.03 -18.38
CA ARG A 800 -0.13 -59.33 -17.69
C ARG A 800 -1.59 -59.73 -17.47
N LYS A 801 -1.81 -61.03 -17.26
CA LYS A 801 -3.08 -61.61 -16.79
C LYS A 801 -3.14 -61.49 -15.27
#